data_AF-A0AAW8Z3P9-F1
#
_entry.id   AF-A0AAW8Z3P9-F1
#
_cell.length_a   1.000
_cell.length_b   1.000
_cell.length_c   1.000
_cell.angle_alpha   90.00
_cell.angle_beta   90.00
_cell.angle_gamma   90.00
#
_symmetry.space_group_name_H-M   'P 1'
#
loop_
_entity.id
_entity.type
_entity.pdbx_description
1 polymer ?
#
loop_
_entity_poly.entity_id
_entity_poly.type
_entity_poly.pdbx_seq_one_letter_code
_entity_poly.pdbx_strand_id
1 'polypeptide(L)'
;MNQTTSPLAYSPSFSSAQALQQRLAGSAQPLQPSPRLDVTQADTLRATLKQYFLQTFDCYESLFSCLNGDEAFYRKPIALRHPLIFYYGHTATFFINKLLLSKLIEQRINPHFESIFAVGVDEMSWDDLDETRYDWPTPAQVKHYRDQVRATVLEIIEQAPLSTPIDWQHPWWSILMGIEHERIHLETSSVLIRQHTLDYVQTQPPWRPNTLTSTAPENALLPVAAGRVQLGKDRHDPVYGWDNEYGQHQAEVAAFAASRYLVSNQEFLAFVEDAGYQNANYWEDEGWQWRSFAQAEYPTFWRKHGPDWSLRLLTEEVPMLWDWPAEVNYHEAKAFCHWKAKQTGQPVRLPTEEEWYRLVQLAGVDQPSAPANLALAYGASSCPVNTFPHGDFYDLRGNVWQWTETPIYPFPGFVVHPIYDDFSTPTFDGRHNLLKGGSWISAGNEAELASRYAFRRHFFQHAGFRYVVSDQEPPAIQSQYETDRLVSEYLEFQYGREYFGVANFAQTLVQLALTQLADKPRRKALDIGCATGRTSFELARYFDEVVGIDFSARFIQNGVKLAQGETLHYSICTEGELVDYHACNLAQLGLADVRDKVQFYQGDACNLKAIFRGYDFILAANLIDRLHHPAQFLSQIHTRLNMGGILMLSSPYTWMEEHTVRSEWLGGFKKDGENWSSLDGLKALLEPHFRLITEPQDIPFVIRETQRKFQHTYAQVSFWERIAQMDRKESEGSGQIPDLA
;
A
#
# COMPACT_ATOMS: atom_id res chain seq x y z
N MET A 1 10.87 3.21 67.21
CA MET A 1 11.83 2.57 66.29
C MET A 1 11.01 1.65 65.40
N ASN A 2 10.80 2.08 64.16
CA ASN A 2 9.88 1.49 63.20
C ASN A 2 10.48 0.23 62.55
N GLN A 3 9.71 -0.84 62.50
CA GLN A 3 9.97 -2.00 61.66
C GLN A 3 9.31 -1.74 60.30
N THR A 4 10.12 -1.63 59.27
CA THR A 4 9.71 -1.61 57.86
C THR A 4 9.69 -3.03 57.31
N THR A 5 8.50 -3.54 57.01
CA THR A 5 8.27 -4.75 56.23
C THR A 5 8.45 -4.43 54.74
N SER A 6 9.42 -5.09 54.09
CA SER A 6 9.64 -5.03 52.64
C SER A 6 8.74 -6.07 51.93
N PRO A 7 8.02 -5.73 50.86
CA PRO A 7 7.26 -6.72 50.10
C PRO A 7 8.19 -7.48 49.15
N LEU A 8 8.11 -8.81 49.21
CA LEU A 8 8.80 -9.75 48.31
C LEU A 8 8.32 -9.56 46.87
N ALA A 9 9.23 -9.18 45.98
CA ALA A 9 9.03 -9.23 44.54
C ALA A 9 9.01 -10.70 44.08
N TYR A 10 7.88 -11.16 43.55
CA TYR A 10 7.73 -12.47 42.96
C TYR A 10 7.93 -12.34 41.45
N SER A 11 9.17 -12.40 40.96
CA SER A 11 9.44 -12.55 39.53
C SER A 11 9.29 -14.04 39.16
N PRO A 12 8.38 -14.42 38.24
CA PRO A 12 8.36 -15.77 37.71
C PRO A 12 9.66 -16.04 36.95
N SER A 13 10.30 -17.18 37.17
CA SER A 13 11.46 -17.58 36.38
C SER A 13 11.05 -17.90 34.94
N PHE A 14 11.93 -17.63 33.96
CA PHE A 14 11.73 -17.87 32.51
C PHE A 14 11.24 -19.29 32.15
N SER A 15 11.50 -20.29 33.01
CA SER A 15 10.98 -21.67 32.87
C SER A 15 9.45 -21.77 32.97
N SER A 16 8.79 -20.81 33.64
CA SER A 16 7.33 -20.79 33.82
C SER A 16 6.57 -20.25 32.60
N ALA A 17 7.18 -19.36 31.82
CA ALA A 17 6.59 -18.75 30.62
C ALA A 17 6.50 -19.73 29.43
N GLN A 18 7.57 -20.47 29.14
CA GLN A 18 7.54 -21.52 28.11
C GLN A 18 6.59 -22.65 28.50
N ALA A 19 6.51 -22.99 29.79
CA ALA A 19 5.53 -23.93 30.31
C ALA A 19 4.09 -23.40 30.21
N LEU A 20 3.87 -22.09 30.35
CA LEU A 20 2.56 -21.45 30.15
C LEU A 20 2.15 -21.51 28.68
N GLN A 21 3.05 -21.19 27.76
CA GLN A 21 2.79 -21.26 26.31
C GLN A 21 2.55 -22.71 25.84
N GLN A 22 3.30 -23.69 26.34
CA GLN A 22 3.07 -25.11 26.04
C GLN A 22 1.77 -25.67 26.66
N ARG A 23 1.35 -25.17 27.83
CA ARG A 23 0.08 -25.58 28.47
C ARG A 23 -1.14 -24.96 27.79
N LEU A 24 -0.96 -23.81 27.14
CA LEU A 24 -2.03 -23.03 26.51
C LEU A 24 -2.07 -23.18 24.97
N ALA A 25 -1.04 -23.79 24.38
CA ALA A 25 -0.99 -24.03 22.94
C ALA A 25 -2.16 -24.92 22.48
N GLY A 26 -2.93 -24.43 21.51
CA GLY A 26 -3.90 -25.23 20.77
C GLY A 26 -3.23 -26.29 19.89
N SER A 27 -4.03 -27.07 19.16
CA SER A 27 -3.51 -28.13 18.26
C SER A 27 -2.83 -27.62 16.98
N ALA A 28 -2.77 -26.30 16.76
CA ALA A 28 -2.14 -25.69 15.59
C ALA A 28 -0.66 -25.41 15.87
N GLN A 29 0.21 -25.70 14.89
CA GLN A 29 1.60 -25.26 14.98
C GLN A 29 1.70 -23.77 14.68
N PRO A 30 2.41 -22.98 15.51
CA PRO A 30 2.58 -21.55 15.26
C PRO A 30 3.33 -21.30 13.95
N LEU A 31 3.02 -20.17 13.30
CA LEU A 31 3.79 -19.71 12.15
C LEU A 31 5.22 -19.37 12.59
N GLN A 32 6.19 -19.71 11.74
CA GLN A 32 7.59 -19.40 12.02
C GLN A 32 7.86 -17.88 12.09
N PRO A 33 8.82 -17.45 12.95
CA PRO A 33 9.31 -16.08 12.94
C PRO A 33 10.02 -15.76 11.61
N SER A 34 10.24 -14.49 11.32
CA SER A 34 10.96 -14.12 10.10
C SER A 34 12.36 -14.74 10.07
N PRO A 35 12.77 -15.31 8.92
CA PRO A 35 14.02 -16.02 8.81
C PRO A 35 15.21 -15.05 8.87
N ARG A 36 16.32 -15.54 9.40
CA ARG A 36 17.61 -14.85 9.26
C ARG A 36 18.14 -15.00 7.84
N LEU A 37 18.51 -13.88 7.23
CA LEU A 37 18.96 -13.75 5.84
C LEU A 37 20.50 -13.72 5.71
N ASP A 38 21.20 -13.69 6.84
CA ASP A 38 22.67 -13.72 6.95
C ASP A 38 23.25 -15.13 7.10
N VAL A 39 22.43 -16.17 6.92
CA VAL A 39 22.86 -17.57 6.97
C VAL A 39 23.83 -17.86 5.82
N THR A 40 25.06 -18.29 6.15
CA THR A 40 26.15 -18.50 5.17
C THR A 40 26.02 -19.80 4.37
N GLN A 41 25.21 -20.76 4.84
CA GLN A 41 24.96 -22.01 4.13
C GLN A 41 23.72 -21.86 3.24
N ALA A 42 23.92 -21.72 1.93
CA ALA A 42 22.86 -21.51 0.96
C ALA A 42 21.76 -22.61 1.02
N ASP A 43 22.12 -23.88 1.19
CA ASP A 43 21.14 -24.98 1.28
C ASP A 43 20.25 -24.86 2.53
N THR A 44 20.83 -24.44 3.66
CA THR A 44 20.09 -24.20 4.90
C THR A 44 19.15 -23.02 4.77
N LEU A 45 19.63 -21.91 4.19
CA LEU A 45 18.79 -20.74 3.93
C LEU A 45 17.64 -21.12 2.98
N ARG A 46 17.94 -21.84 1.90
CA ARG A 46 16.95 -22.34 0.94
C ARG A 46 15.87 -23.19 1.59
N ALA A 47 16.26 -24.16 2.41
CA ALA A 47 15.30 -25.00 3.15
C ALA A 47 14.42 -24.18 4.10
N THR A 48 15.03 -23.19 4.78
CA THR A 48 14.32 -22.27 5.68
C THR A 48 13.30 -21.43 4.93
N LEU A 49 13.69 -20.79 3.81
CA LEU A 49 12.80 -19.98 2.98
C LEU A 49 11.67 -20.80 2.36
N LYS A 50 11.96 -22.03 1.93
CA LYS A 50 10.95 -22.96 1.43
C LYS A 50 9.91 -23.26 2.51
N GLN A 51 10.33 -23.59 3.72
CA GLN A 51 9.41 -23.86 4.83
C GLN A 51 8.60 -22.60 5.19
N TYR A 52 9.25 -21.44 5.23
CA TYR A 52 8.62 -20.16 5.52
C TYR A 52 7.53 -19.78 4.51
N PHE A 53 7.82 -19.99 3.22
CA PHE A 53 6.84 -19.84 2.13
C PHE A 53 5.67 -20.81 2.29
N LEU A 54 5.95 -22.11 2.42
CA LEU A 54 4.93 -23.14 2.51
C LEU A 54 3.97 -22.93 3.69
N GLN A 55 4.49 -22.64 4.87
CA GLN A 55 3.67 -22.39 6.05
C GLN A 55 2.76 -21.16 5.88
N THR A 56 3.29 -20.09 5.29
CA THR A 56 2.52 -18.86 5.05
C THR A 56 1.43 -19.11 4.02
N PHE A 57 1.78 -19.71 2.89
CA PHE A 57 0.87 -19.96 1.77
C PHE A 57 -0.25 -20.93 2.16
N ASP A 58 0.08 -22.03 2.85
CA ASP A 58 -0.89 -23.02 3.32
C ASP A 58 -1.79 -22.43 4.42
N CYS A 59 -1.25 -21.61 5.34
CA CYS A 59 -2.04 -20.94 6.37
C CYS A 59 -3.03 -19.93 5.75
N TYR A 60 -2.56 -19.10 4.81
CA TYR A 60 -3.40 -18.13 4.09
C TYR A 60 -4.54 -18.81 3.34
N GLU A 61 -4.26 -19.88 2.60
CA GLU A 61 -5.34 -20.65 1.94
C GLU A 61 -6.32 -21.27 2.94
N SER A 62 -5.82 -21.78 4.07
CA SER A 62 -6.69 -22.38 5.09
C SER A 62 -7.67 -21.37 5.68
N LEU A 63 -7.33 -20.08 5.74
CA LEU A 63 -8.24 -19.04 6.23
C LEU A 63 -9.52 -18.97 5.39
N PHE A 64 -9.40 -19.07 4.06
CA PHE A 64 -10.54 -19.04 3.14
C PHE A 64 -11.41 -20.30 3.21
N SER A 65 -10.93 -21.38 3.82
CA SER A 65 -11.80 -22.54 4.14
C SER A 65 -12.86 -22.22 5.21
N CYS A 66 -12.70 -21.11 5.93
CA CYS A 66 -13.73 -20.59 6.84
C CYS A 66 -14.92 -19.97 6.09
N LEU A 67 -14.87 -19.81 4.77
CA LEU A 67 -16.02 -19.32 3.99
C LEU A 67 -16.99 -20.45 3.68
N ASN A 68 -18.28 -20.17 3.86
CA ASN A 68 -19.36 -21.13 3.67
C ASN A 68 -19.96 -20.99 2.26
N GLY A 69 -19.38 -21.73 1.31
CA GLY A 69 -19.81 -21.78 -0.09
C GLY A 69 -19.28 -20.63 -0.94
N ASP A 70 -19.39 -20.78 -2.27
CA ASP A 70 -18.78 -19.86 -3.23
C ASP A 70 -19.35 -18.44 -3.15
N GLU A 71 -20.64 -18.27 -2.82
CA GLU A 71 -21.25 -16.94 -2.64
C GLU A 71 -20.48 -16.08 -1.62
N ALA A 72 -19.96 -16.68 -0.56
CA ALA A 72 -19.22 -16.00 0.50
C ALA A 72 -17.94 -15.29 0.00
N PHE A 73 -17.39 -15.74 -1.14
CA PHE A 73 -16.24 -15.08 -1.75
C PHE A 73 -16.62 -13.77 -2.46
N TYR A 74 -17.87 -13.64 -2.89
CA TYR A 74 -18.34 -12.52 -3.73
C TYR A 74 -19.10 -11.45 -2.97
N ARG A 75 -19.65 -11.80 -1.79
CA ARG A 75 -20.30 -10.82 -0.93
C ARG A 75 -19.24 -9.96 -0.26
N LYS A 76 -19.38 -8.64 -0.38
CA LYS A 76 -18.53 -7.70 0.35
C LYS A 76 -18.85 -7.77 1.85
N PRO A 77 -17.85 -8.00 2.72
CA PRO A 77 -18.06 -7.92 4.16
C PRO A 77 -18.41 -6.51 4.62
N ILE A 78 -17.81 -5.49 3.98
CA ILE A 78 -18.10 -4.06 4.19
C ILE A 78 -18.03 -3.30 2.85
N ALA A 79 -18.71 -2.16 2.77
CA ALA A 79 -18.79 -1.36 1.53
C ALA A 79 -17.44 -0.77 1.07
N LEU A 80 -16.53 -0.51 2.01
CA LEU A 80 -15.22 0.14 1.79
C LEU A 80 -14.11 -0.84 1.35
N ARG A 81 -14.47 -2.07 1.01
CA ARG A 81 -13.51 -3.16 0.71
C ARG A 81 -13.97 -3.96 -0.49
N HIS A 82 -13.00 -4.59 -1.16
CA HIS A 82 -13.28 -5.58 -2.18
C HIS A 82 -13.92 -6.85 -1.57
N PRO A 83 -14.61 -7.67 -2.38
CA PRO A 83 -15.05 -8.99 -1.95
C PRO A 83 -13.86 -9.93 -1.67
N LEU A 84 -14.05 -10.98 -0.88
CA LEU A 84 -12.97 -11.88 -0.45
C LEU A 84 -12.28 -12.64 -1.60
N ILE A 85 -12.95 -12.81 -2.75
CA ILE A 85 -12.33 -13.36 -3.97
C ILE A 85 -11.13 -12.53 -4.44
N PHE A 86 -11.18 -11.21 -4.26
CA PHE A 86 -10.06 -10.32 -4.58
C PHE A 86 -8.85 -10.68 -3.73
N TYR A 87 -9.01 -10.71 -2.41
CA TYR A 87 -7.92 -11.01 -1.47
C TYR A 87 -7.35 -12.41 -1.72
N TYR A 88 -8.21 -13.38 -2.07
CA TYR A 88 -7.77 -14.74 -2.38
C TYR A 88 -6.84 -14.79 -3.61
N GLY A 89 -7.09 -13.99 -4.64
CA GLY A 89 -6.22 -13.90 -5.83
C GLY A 89 -5.05 -12.93 -5.68
N HIS A 90 -5.23 -11.84 -4.94
CA HIS A 90 -4.33 -10.70 -4.84
C HIS A 90 -2.92 -11.07 -4.40
N THR A 91 -2.76 -11.85 -3.32
CA THR A 91 -1.43 -12.19 -2.80
C THR A 91 -0.62 -13.03 -3.80
N ALA A 92 -1.28 -13.95 -4.52
CA ALA A 92 -0.63 -14.75 -5.56
C ALA A 92 -0.22 -13.90 -6.78
N THR A 93 -1.07 -12.95 -7.19
CA THR A 93 -0.72 -11.96 -8.22
C THR A 93 0.45 -11.06 -7.79
N PHE A 94 0.49 -10.68 -6.51
CA PHE A 94 1.58 -9.89 -5.96
C PHE A 94 2.93 -10.60 -6.12
N PHE A 95 3.02 -11.90 -5.78
CA PHE A 95 4.23 -12.70 -6.03
C PHE A 95 4.69 -12.60 -7.48
N ILE A 96 3.80 -12.85 -8.46
CA ILE A 96 4.17 -12.84 -9.88
C ILE A 96 4.64 -11.45 -10.32
N ASN A 97 3.95 -10.39 -9.90
CA ASN A 97 4.35 -9.02 -10.22
C ASN A 97 5.75 -8.69 -9.68
N LYS A 98 6.06 -9.04 -8.42
CA LYS A 98 7.38 -8.74 -7.83
C LYS A 98 8.49 -9.62 -8.40
N LEU A 99 8.21 -10.89 -8.72
CA LEU A 99 9.16 -11.80 -9.35
C LEU A 99 9.53 -11.37 -10.78
N LEU A 100 8.59 -10.79 -11.54
CA LEU A 100 8.86 -10.17 -12.85
C LEU A 100 9.78 -8.97 -12.71
N LEU A 101 9.47 -8.06 -11.78
CA LEU A 101 10.29 -6.87 -11.52
C LEU A 101 11.71 -7.23 -11.06
N SER A 102 11.87 -8.27 -10.25
CA SER A 102 13.17 -8.78 -9.83
C SER A 102 13.86 -9.70 -10.85
N LYS A 103 13.26 -9.91 -12.03
CA LYS A 103 13.78 -10.78 -13.11
C LYS A 103 14.05 -12.23 -12.67
N LEU A 104 13.28 -12.72 -11.69
CA LEU A 104 13.32 -14.14 -11.28
C LEU A 104 12.41 -15.01 -12.16
N ILE A 105 11.46 -14.39 -12.86
CA ILE A 105 10.68 -14.98 -13.96
C ILE A 105 10.63 -13.97 -15.11
N GLU A 106 10.42 -14.48 -16.33
CA GLU A 106 10.35 -13.65 -17.54
C GLU A 106 8.91 -13.45 -18.05
N GLN A 107 7.97 -14.30 -17.62
CA GLN A 107 6.61 -14.34 -18.14
C GLN A 107 5.57 -14.42 -17.01
N ARG A 108 4.43 -13.80 -17.27
CA ARG A 108 3.21 -13.90 -16.46
C ARG A 108 2.62 -15.31 -16.55
N ILE A 109 1.97 -15.77 -15.47
CA ILE A 109 1.28 -17.07 -15.45
C ILE A 109 -0.13 -16.90 -16.04
N ASN A 110 -0.84 -15.86 -15.59
CA ASN A 110 -2.18 -15.53 -16.06
C ASN A 110 -2.35 -14.01 -16.12
N PRO A 111 -2.01 -13.37 -17.27
CA PRO A 111 -2.07 -11.91 -17.42
C PRO A 111 -3.44 -11.29 -17.12
N HIS A 112 -4.53 -12.03 -17.33
CA HIS A 112 -5.86 -11.55 -17.02
C HIS A 112 -6.08 -11.48 -15.50
N PHE A 113 -5.77 -12.56 -14.77
CA PHE A 113 -5.89 -12.58 -13.31
C PHE A 113 -4.96 -11.55 -12.66
N GLU A 114 -3.73 -11.48 -13.18
CA GLU A 114 -2.72 -10.55 -12.69
C GLU A 114 -3.05 -9.09 -13.00
N SER A 115 -4.01 -8.81 -13.89
CA SER A 115 -4.55 -7.47 -14.12
C SER A 115 -5.69 -7.15 -13.15
N ILE A 116 -6.65 -8.07 -12.98
CA ILE A 116 -7.84 -7.82 -12.14
C ILE A 116 -7.51 -7.77 -10.65
N PHE A 117 -6.49 -8.51 -10.21
CA PHE A 117 -6.09 -8.59 -8.81
C PHE A 117 -4.93 -7.64 -8.45
N ALA A 118 -4.36 -6.88 -9.40
CA ALA A 118 -3.21 -6.00 -9.14
C ALA A 118 -3.55 -4.60 -8.59
N VAL A 119 -4.83 -4.32 -8.35
CA VAL A 119 -5.27 -3.03 -7.77
C VAL A 119 -4.81 -2.92 -6.31
N GLY A 120 -4.44 -1.71 -5.87
CA GLY A 120 -4.11 -1.43 -4.47
C GLY A 120 -5.31 -1.61 -3.53
N VAL A 121 -5.03 -1.82 -2.24
CA VAL A 121 -6.07 -2.06 -1.21
C VAL A 121 -6.40 -0.87 -0.31
N ASP A 122 -5.62 0.21 -0.38
CA ASP A 122 -5.95 1.47 0.30
C ASP A 122 -7.01 2.26 -0.49
N GLU A 123 -7.79 3.09 0.20
CA GLU A 123 -8.90 3.90 -0.34
C GLU A 123 -8.41 5.09 -1.19
N MET A 124 -7.40 4.89 -2.03
CA MET A 124 -6.79 5.95 -2.83
C MET A 124 -7.62 6.31 -4.07
N SER A 125 -8.62 5.48 -4.41
CA SER A 125 -9.63 5.78 -5.42
C SER A 125 -10.95 5.05 -5.16
N TRP A 126 -12.04 5.80 -4.96
CA TRP A 126 -13.39 5.23 -4.80
C TRP A 126 -13.89 4.51 -6.08
N ASP A 127 -13.29 4.82 -7.23
CA ASP A 127 -13.58 4.17 -8.52
C ASP A 127 -13.11 2.71 -8.58
N ASP A 128 -12.18 2.30 -7.70
CA ASP A 128 -11.69 0.92 -7.69
C ASP A 128 -12.70 -0.05 -7.07
N LEU A 129 -13.72 0.41 -6.33
CA LEU A 129 -14.71 -0.43 -5.65
C LEU A 129 -16.01 -0.68 -6.45
N ASP A 130 -16.15 -0.11 -7.65
CA ASP A 130 -17.33 -0.26 -8.52
C ASP A 130 -17.42 -1.69 -9.09
N GLU A 131 -18.38 -2.47 -8.59
CA GLU A 131 -18.59 -3.88 -8.96
C GLU A 131 -18.99 -4.07 -10.42
N THR A 132 -19.53 -3.05 -11.08
CA THR A 132 -19.90 -3.14 -12.50
C THR A 132 -18.69 -3.26 -13.43
N ARG A 133 -17.48 -3.12 -12.88
CA ARG A 133 -16.20 -3.11 -13.61
C ARG A 133 -15.37 -4.39 -13.44
N TYR A 134 -15.82 -5.38 -12.66
CA TYR A 134 -15.06 -6.60 -12.38
C TYR A 134 -15.82 -7.88 -12.75
N ASP A 135 -15.17 -8.74 -13.54
CA ASP A 135 -15.61 -10.11 -13.83
C ASP A 135 -14.79 -11.08 -12.98
N TRP A 136 -15.22 -11.30 -11.74
CA TRP A 136 -14.45 -12.11 -10.78
C TRP A 136 -14.46 -13.60 -11.19
N PRO A 137 -13.30 -14.27 -11.27
CA PRO A 137 -13.23 -15.71 -11.52
C PRO A 137 -13.83 -16.54 -10.37
N THR A 138 -14.14 -17.82 -10.66
CA THR A 138 -14.61 -18.79 -9.66
C THR A 138 -13.55 -19.05 -8.57
N PRO A 139 -13.91 -19.38 -7.32
CA PRO A 139 -12.92 -19.68 -6.28
C PRO A 139 -12.03 -20.86 -6.69
N ALA A 140 -12.57 -21.83 -7.43
CA ALA A 140 -11.82 -22.94 -8.00
C ALA A 140 -10.77 -22.50 -9.05
N GLN A 141 -11.11 -21.55 -9.93
CA GLN A 141 -10.14 -20.99 -10.88
C GLN A 141 -9.05 -20.18 -10.18
N VAL A 142 -9.40 -19.38 -9.17
CA VAL A 142 -8.41 -18.64 -8.36
C VAL A 142 -7.50 -19.62 -7.63
N LYS A 143 -8.04 -20.67 -7.02
CA LYS A 143 -7.25 -21.73 -6.39
C LYS A 143 -6.30 -22.41 -7.37
N HIS A 144 -6.77 -22.75 -8.57
CA HIS A 144 -5.90 -23.31 -9.61
C HIS A 144 -4.75 -22.36 -9.97
N TYR A 145 -5.03 -21.06 -10.11
CA TYR A 145 -3.99 -20.05 -10.33
C TYR A 145 -3.00 -19.97 -9.16
N ARG A 146 -3.48 -19.99 -7.91
CA ARG A 146 -2.63 -20.06 -6.72
C ARG A 146 -1.75 -21.30 -6.70
N ASP A 147 -2.24 -22.46 -7.13
CA ASP A 147 -1.45 -23.69 -7.24
C ASP A 147 -0.30 -23.55 -8.25
N GLN A 148 -0.55 -22.88 -9.38
CA GLN A 148 0.48 -22.58 -10.38
C GLN A 148 1.53 -21.63 -9.80
N VAL A 149 1.11 -20.55 -9.13
CA VAL A 149 2.01 -19.59 -8.48
C VAL A 149 2.86 -20.29 -7.41
N ARG A 150 2.24 -21.16 -6.60
CA ARG A 150 2.94 -21.98 -5.59
C ARG A 150 4.02 -22.85 -6.23
N ALA A 151 3.71 -23.52 -7.33
CA ALA A 151 4.69 -24.33 -8.06
C ALA A 151 5.85 -23.48 -8.59
N THR A 152 5.56 -22.32 -9.18
CA THR A 152 6.59 -21.40 -9.70
C THR A 152 7.50 -20.85 -8.59
N VAL A 153 6.94 -20.41 -7.46
CA VAL A 153 7.76 -19.93 -6.32
C VAL A 153 8.63 -21.05 -5.76
N LEU A 154 8.10 -22.27 -5.62
CA LEU A 154 8.88 -23.43 -5.17
C LEU A 154 10.00 -23.78 -6.15
N GLU A 155 9.73 -23.75 -7.45
CA GLU A 155 10.75 -23.99 -8.47
C GLU A 155 11.90 -22.97 -8.37
N ILE A 156 11.59 -21.69 -8.20
CA ILE A 156 12.60 -20.65 -7.97
C ILE A 156 13.39 -20.94 -6.69
N ILE A 157 12.69 -21.18 -5.57
CA ILE A 157 13.34 -21.48 -4.29
C ILE A 157 14.17 -22.76 -4.39
N GLU A 158 13.86 -23.74 -5.23
CA GLU A 158 14.60 -24.99 -5.33
C GLU A 158 15.78 -24.92 -6.32
N GLN A 159 15.63 -24.17 -7.41
CA GLN A 159 16.53 -24.27 -8.56
C GLN A 159 17.29 -22.99 -8.89
N ALA A 160 16.77 -21.81 -8.55
CA ALA A 160 17.44 -20.55 -8.90
C ALA A 160 18.78 -20.40 -8.14
N PRO A 161 19.80 -19.76 -8.75
CA PRO A 161 21.04 -19.43 -8.05
C PRO A 161 20.76 -18.60 -6.79
N LEU A 162 21.40 -18.97 -5.68
CA LEU A 162 21.31 -18.26 -4.40
C LEU A 162 22.71 -17.87 -3.93
N SER A 163 22.94 -16.57 -3.79
CA SER A 163 24.07 -16.01 -3.05
C SER A 163 23.62 -15.56 -1.65
N THR A 164 24.52 -15.67 -0.67
CA THR A 164 24.29 -15.24 0.71
C THR A 164 25.27 -14.12 1.08
N PRO A 165 24.87 -13.12 1.89
CA PRO A 165 23.55 -12.94 2.49
C PRO A 165 22.50 -12.45 1.47
N ILE A 166 21.21 -12.59 1.81
CA ILE A 166 20.13 -11.91 1.08
C ILE A 166 19.97 -10.52 1.71
N ASP A 167 20.31 -9.48 0.96
CA ASP A 167 20.14 -8.09 1.37
C ASP A 167 19.03 -7.39 0.56
N TRP A 168 18.82 -6.10 0.85
CA TRP A 168 17.81 -5.23 0.22
C TRP A 168 17.88 -5.18 -1.32
N GLN A 169 19.06 -5.40 -1.91
CA GLN A 169 19.27 -5.30 -3.36
C GLN A 169 19.23 -6.68 -4.03
N HIS A 170 19.24 -7.76 -3.24
CA HIS A 170 19.26 -9.11 -3.74
C HIS A 170 17.91 -9.48 -4.39
N PRO A 171 17.87 -10.09 -5.60
CA PRO A 171 16.61 -10.42 -6.27
C PRO A 171 15.66 -11.29 -5.44
N TRP A 172 16.19 -12.22 -4.63
CA TRP A 172 15.39 -13.06 -3.73
C TRP A 172 14.66 -12.28 -2.63
N TRP A 173 15.00 -11.01 -2.40
CA TRP A 173 14.22 -10.14 -1.53
C TRP A 173 12.75 -10.06 -1.97
N SER A 174 12.46 -10.19 -3.27
CA SER A 174 11.08 -10.22 -3.79
C SER A 174 10.29 -11.46 -3.34
N ILE A 175 10.96 -12.59 -3.07
CA ILE A 175 10.32 -13.80 -2.51
C ILE A 175 9.88 -13.53 -1.07
N LEU A 176 10.78 -12.97 -0.25
CA LEU A 176 10.46 -12.60 1.14
C LEU A 176 9.37 -11.53 1.17
N MET A 177 9.47 -10.51 0.30
CA MET A 177 8.46 -9.48 0.14
C MET A 177 7.09 -10.07 -0.18
N GLY A 178 7.00 -11.06 -1.07
CA GLY A 178 5.74 -11.75 -1.34
C GLY A 178 5.20 -12.53 -0.13
N ILE A 179 6.08 -13.20 0.62
CA ILE A 179 5.69 -13.95 1.82
C ILE A 179 5.17 -13.00 2.91
N GLU A 180 5.90 -11.95 3.23
CA GLU A 180 5.51 -10.97 4.25
C GLU A 180 4.25 -10.19 3.82
N HIS A 181 4.11 -9.89 2.53
CA HIS A 181 2.87 -9.32 2.00
C HIS A 181 1.66 -10.24 2.17
N GLU A 182 1.81 -11.55 1.94
CA GLU A 182 0.73 -12.51 2.20
C GLU A 182 0.38 -12.60 3.69
N ARG A 183 1.32 -12.36 4.60
CA ARG A 183 1.05 -12.28 6.05
C ARG A 183 0.22 -11.04 6.43
N ILE A 184 0.53 -9.88 5.85
CA ILE A 184 -0.33 -8.67 5.97
C ILE A 184 -1.76 -8.97 5.54
N HIS A 185 -1.89 -9.70 4.42
CA HIS A 185 -3.19 -10.07 3.90
C HIS A 185 -3.87 -11.19 4.68
N LEU A 186 -3.13 -12.06 5.36
CA LEU A 186 -3.67 -13.05 6.31
C LEU A 186 -4.43 -12.33 7.42
N GLU A 187 -3.80 -11.35 8.05
CA GLU A 187 -4.43 -10.55 9.10
C GLU A 187 -5.61 -9.74 8.54
N THR A 188 -5.40 -9.01 7.44
CA THR A 188 -6.47 -8.20 6.81
C THR A 188 -7.69 -9.05 6.44
N SER A 189 -7.47 -10.19 5.79
CA SER A 189 -8.57 -11.08 5.36
C SER A 189 -9.30 -11.69 6.55
N SER A 190 -8.61 -11.95 7.66
CA SER A 190 -9.25 -12.47 8.87
C SER A 190 -10.21 -11.46 9.50
N VAL A 191 -9.86 -10.17 9.49
CA VAL A 191 -10.76 -9.10 9.94
C VAL A 191 -11.98 -8.99 9.03
N LEU A 192 -11.79 -9.09 7.71
CA LEU A 192 -12.88 -9.06 6.74
C LEU A 192 -13.82 -10.27 6.91
N ILE A 193 -13.29 -11.47 7.15
CA ILE A 193 -14.10 -12.66 7.45
C ILE A 193 -14.89 -12.46 8.76
N ARG A 194 -14.28 -11.86 9.78
CA ARG A 194 -14.97 -11.52 11.03
C ARG A 194 -16.10 -10.51 10.82
N GLN A 195 -15.90 -9.54 9.93
CA GLN A 195 -16.92 -8.56 9.53
C GLN A 195 -18.03 -9.15 8.65
N HIS A 196 -17.78 -10.30 8.01
CA HIS A 196 -18.76 -10.99 7.21
C HIS A 196 -19.90 -11.52 8.09
N THR A 197 -21.13 -11.47 7.57
CA THR A 197 -22.30 -12.11 8.19
C THR A 197 -22.06 -13.61 8.39
N LEU A 198 -22.50 -14.12 9.54
CA LEU A 198 -22.25 -15.50 9.98
C LEU A 198 -22.74 -16.58 9.00
N ASP A 199 -23.80 -16.34 8.25
CA ASP A 199 -24.32 -17.31 7.27
C ASP A 199 -23.28 -17.71 6.20
N TYR A 200 -22.34 -16.80 5.91
CA TYR A 200 -21.26 -17.00 4.94
C TYR A 200 -19.95 -17.46 5.58
N VAL A 201 -19.95 -17.77 6.87
CA VAL A 201 -18.75 -18.16 7.62
C VAL A 201 -19.00 -19.49 8.35
N GLN A 202 -17.98 -20.33 8.40
CA GLN A 202 -17.99 -21.62 9.08
C GLN A 202 -16.71 -21.82 9.89
N THR A 203 -16.83 -22.49 11.03
CA THR A 203 -15.68 -22.79 11.89
C THR A 203 -14.86 -23.94 11.32
N GLN A 204 -13.55 -23.74 11.23
CA GLN A 204 -12.59 -24.77 10.83
C GLN A 204 -11.65 -25.12 11.98
N PRO A 205 -11.17 -26.37 12.11
CA PRO A 205 -10.33 -26.77 13.24
C PRO A 205 -9.08 -25.91 13.47
N PRO A 206 -8.32 -25.48 12.44
CA PRO A 206 -7.16 -24.60 12.62
C PRO A 206 -7.52 -23.17 13.09
N TRP A 207 -8.78 -22.78 12.92
CA TRP A 207 -9.29 -21.42 13.14
C TRP A 207 -10.24 -21.34 14.34
N ARG A 208 -10.10 -22.28 15.27
CA ARG A 208 -10.87 -22.25 16.52
C ARG A 208 -10.26 -21.23 17.49
N PRO A 209 -11.10 -20.40 18.12
CA PRO A 209 -10.63 -19.51 19.17
C PRO A 209 -10.31 -20.29 20.44
N ASN A 210 -9.49 -19.69 21.30
CA ASN A 210 -9.33 -20.13 22.67
C ASN A 210 -10.09 -19.18 23.58
N THR A 211 -11.27 -19.58 24.05
CA THR A 211 -12.24 -18.72 24.75
C THR A 211 -12.05 -18.67 26.27
N LEU A 212 -10.82 -18.91 26.75
CA LEU A 212 -10.50 -18.79 28.17
C LEU A 212 -10.78 -17.37 28.67
N THR A 213 -11.53 -17.28 29.77
CA THR A 213 -11.94 -16.02 30.38
C THR A 213 -12.10 -16.18 31.89
N SER A 214 -11.98 -15.07 32.60
CA SER A 214 -12.14 -14.93 34.04
C SER A 214 -12.71 -13.55 34.37
N THR A 215 -12.49 -13.09 35.60
CA THR A 215 -12.83 -11.73 36.01
C THR A 215 -11.88 -10.73 35.36
N ALA A 216 -12.44 -9.71 34.71
CA ALA A 216 -11.65 -8.63 34.12
C ALA A 216 -10.82 -7.91 35.19
N PRO A 217 -9.50 -7.77 34.99
CA PRO A 217 -8.69 -7.02 35.94
C PRO A 217 -9.01 -5.53 35.86
N GLU A 218 -8.99 -4.86 37.01
CA GLU A 218 -8.98 -3.39 37.04
C GLU A 218 -7.61 -2.89 36.57
N ASN A 219 -7.63 -1.88 35.72
CA ASN A 219 -6.41 -1.30 35.17
C ASN A 219 -5.75 -0.35 36.18
N ALA A 220 -4.42 -0.30 36.16
CA ALA A 220 -3.63 0.58 37.03
C ALA A 220 -2.63 1.37 36.19
N LEU A 221 -2.36 2.62 36.57
CA LEU A 221 -1.32 3.43 35.94
C LEU A 221 0.02 3.14 36.61
N LEU A 222 1.02 2.76 35.80
CA LEU A 222 2.39 2.51 36.24
C LEU A 222 3.32 3.60 35.72
N PRO A 223 4.29 4.06 36.53
CA PRO A 223 5.24 5.08 36.11
C PRO A 223 6.20 4.53 35.04
N VAL A 224 6.49 5.36 34.06
CA VAL A 224 7.44 5.11 32.98
C VAL A 224 8.48 6.22 33.02
N ALA A 225 9.72 5.87 33.35
CA ALA A 225 10.78 6.85 33.52
C ALA A 225 11.17 7.48 32.18
N ALA A 226 11.48 8.79 32.20
CA ALA A 226 12.02 9.50 31.05
C ALA A 226 13.26 8.81 30.47
N GLY A 227 13.54 9.02 29.19
CA GLY A 227 14.75 8.51 28.56
C GLY A 227 14.72 8.64 27.03
N ARG A 228 15.87 8.30 26.43
CA ARG A 228 16.05 8.36 24.99
C ARG A 228 15.68 7.04 24.33
N VAL A 229 14.98 7.13 23.20
CA VAL A 229 14.72 5.99 22.31
C VAL A 229 15.46 6.17 20.98
N GLN A 230 15.79 5.05 20.36
CA GLN A 230 16.42 4.99 19.03
C GLN A 230 15.66 3.97 18.20
N LEU A 231 15.16 4.43 17.05
CA LEU A 231 14.33 3.67 16.13
C LEU A 231 15.00 3.63 14.76
N GLY A 232 14.64 2.62 13.98
CA GLY A 232 15.19 2.38 12.64
C GLY A 232 15.97 1.07 12.56
N LYS A 233 15.71 0.29 11.52
CA LYS A 233 16.46 -0.91 11.18
C LYS A 233 17.76 -0.55 10.46
N ASP A 234 18.82 -1.29 10.79
CA ASP A 234 20.07 -1.23 10.04
C ASP A 234 19.90 -1.91 8.67
N ARG A 235 20.59 -1.43 7.63
CA ARG A 235 20.53 -2.05 6.30
C ARG A 235 21.13 -3.46 6.25
N HIS A 236 21.94 -3.83 7.24
CA HIS A 236 22.50 -5.18 7.43
C HIS A 236 21.76 -5.97 8.52
N ASP A 237 20.58 -5.50 8.97
CA ASP A 237 19.74 -6.28 9.87
C ASP A 237 19.47 -7.66 9.25
N PRO A 238 19.69 -8.75 9.99
CA PRO A 238 19.60 -10.09 9.43
C PRO A 238 18.16 -10.52 9.15
N VAL A 239 17.15 -9.73 9.48
CA VAL A 239 15.73 -10.05 9.29
C VAL A 239 15.07 -9.04 8.38
N TYR A 240 14.11 -9.51 7.57
CA TYR A 240 13.33 -8.69 6.67
C TYR A 240 12.68 -7.47 7.36
N GLY A 241 12.63 -6.33 6.66
CA GLY A 241 11.90 -5.13 7.08
C GLY A 241 11.26 -4.44 5.88
N TRP A 242 10.19 -3.70 6.09
CA TRP A 242 9.64 -2.79 5.08
C TRP A 242 10.45 -1.50 4.99
N ASP A 243 10.32 -0.77 3.88
CA ASP A 243 11.14 0.42 3.61
C ASP A 243 10.99 1.52 4.67
N ASN A 244 9.79 1.69 5.23
CA ASN A 244 9.48 2.63 6.30
C ASN A 244 10.17 2.31 7.64
N GLU A 245 10.71 1.11 7.82
CA GLU A 245 11.42 0.69 9.02
C GLU A 245 12.89 1.11 9.00
N TYR A 246 13.44 1.44 7.82
CA TYR A 246 14.83 1.86 7.66
C TYR A 246 14.98 3.37 7.75
N GLY A 247 16.20 3.79 8.08
CA GLY A 247 16.52 5.17 8.43
C GLY A 247 16.90 5.25 9.91
N GLN A 248 17.04 6.47 10.43
CA GLN A 248 17.42 6.68 11.82
C GLN A 248 16.51 7.72 12.45
N HIS A 249 15.90 7.37 13.57
CA HIS A 249 15.12 8.29 14.37
C HIS A 249 15.52 8.19 15.83
N GLN A 250 15.63 9.35 16.49
CA GLN A 250 15.97 9.43 17.91
C GLN A 250 15.10 10.50 18.55
N ALA A 251 14.59 10.19 19.74
CA ALA A 251 13.75 11.11 20.49
C ALA A 251 14.04 11.00 22.00
N GLU A 252 13.88 12.12 22.69
CA GLU A 252 13.83 12.16 24.15
C GLU A 252 12.37 12.06 24.59
N VAL A 253 12.07 11.07 25.42
CA VAL A 253 10.73 10.81 25.95
C VAL A 253 10.69 11.27 27.41
N ALA A 254 9.74 12.15 27.75
CA ALA A 254 9.55 12.58 29.13
C ALA A 254 9.05 11.42 30.01
N ALA A 255 9.01 11.63 31.33
CA ALA A 255 8.38 10.65 32.21
C ALA A 255 6.85 10.74 32.05
N PHE A 256 6.19 9.60 31.99
CA PHE A 256 4.73 9.50 31.89
C PHE A 256 4.24 8.32 32.73
N ALA A 257 2.92 8.09 32.77
CA ALA A 257 2.36 6.85 33.29
C ALA A 257 1.59 6.12 32.19
N ALA A 258 1.63 4.79 32.20
CA ALA A 258 0.89 3.97 31.24
C ALA A 258 0.00 2.98 31.96
N SER A 259 -1.15 2.63 31.37
CA SER A 259 -1.99 1.57 31.91
C SER A 259 -1.20 0.25 31.95
N ARG A 260 -1.41 -0.58 32.98
CA ARG A 260 -0.73 -1.87 33.17
C ARG A 260 -1.17 -2.88 32.10
N TYR A 261 -2.47 -2.93 31.86
CA TYR A 261 -3.10 -3.80 30.88
C TYR A 261 -3.54 -2.98 29.67
N LEU A 262 -3.73 -3.65 28.53
CA LEU A 262 -4.57 -3.11 27.46
C LEU A 262 -5.98 -2.83 28.00
N VAL A 263 -6.70 -1.89 27.37
CA VAL A 263 -8.08 -1.61 27.76
C VAL A 263 -8.93 -2.85 27.49
N SER A 264 -9.53 -3.40 28.54
CA SER A 264 -10.38 -4.58 28.43
C SER A 264 -11.78 -4.21 27.93
N ASN A 265 -12.52 -5.21 27.45
CA ASN A 265 -13.93 -5.03 27.12
C ASN A 265 -14.74 -4.50 28.31
N GLN A 266 -14.46 -4.98 29.54
CA GLN A 266 -15.10 -4.49 30.76
C GLN A 266 -14.81 -3.01 31.02
N GLU A 267 -13.56 -2.60 30.81
CA GLU A 267 -13.16 -1.22 31.00
C GLU A 267 -13.78 -0.31 29.94
N PHE A 268 -13.84 -0.77 28.68
CA PHE A 268 -14.48 -0.06 27.59
C PHE A 268 -16.01 0.05 27.75
N LEU A 269 -16.64 -0.94 28.39
CA LEU A 269 -18.08 -0.90 28.68
C LEU A 269 -18.48 0.36 29.46
N ALA A 270 -17.64 0.82 30.40
CA ALA A 270 -17.93 2.03 31.16
C ALA A 270 -18.06 3.29 30.28
N PHE A 271 -17.29 3.36 29.19
CA PHE A 271 -17.42 4.42 28.18
C PHE A 271 -18.73 4.30 27.40
N VAL A 272 -19.11 3.08 27.02
CA VAL A 272 -20.38 2.81 26.32
C VAL A 272 -21.57 3.19 27.20
N GLU A 273 -21.56 2.79 28.47
CA GLU A 273 -22.64 3.04 29.43
C GLU A 273 -22.77 4.51 29.84
N ASP A 274 -21.67 5.27 29.84
CA ASP A 274 -21.66 6.72 30.07
C ASP A 274 -21.96 7.54 28.79
N ALA A 275 -22.74 6.96 27.88
CA ALA A 275 -23.16 7.57 26.62
C ALA A 275 -22.00 8.08 25.74
N GLY A 276 -20.87 7.36 25.77
CA GLY A 276 -19.64 7.73 25.05
C GLY A 276 -19.82 7.90 23.54
N TYR A 277 -20.61 7.01 22.92
CA TYR A 277 -20.92 7.09 21.49
C TYR A 277 -21.92 8.21 21.17
N GLN A 278 -22.71 8.69 22.13
CA GLN A 278 -23.72 9.73 21.90
C GLN A 278 -23.17 11.15 22.16
N ASN A 279 -22.03 11.29 22.83
CA ASN A 279 -21.49 12.58 23.22
C ASN A 279 -20.36 13.07 22.30
N ALA A 280 -20.68 14.05 21.44
CA ALA A 280 -19.73 14.61 20.47
C ALA A 280 -18.45 15.18 21.07
N ASN A 281 -18.48 15.63 22.33
CA ASN A 281 -17.33 16.26 22.97
C ASN A 281 -16.18 15.29 23.27
N TYR A 282 -16.40 13.98 23.15
CA TYR A 282 -15.32 12.98 23.29
C TYR A 282 -14.62 12.70 21.97
N TRP A 283 -15.20 13.06 20.84
CA TRP A 283 -14.71 12.68 19.52
C TRP A 283 -13.96 13.83 18.87
N GLU A 284 -12.90 13.50 18.13
CA GLU A 284 -12.34 14.42 17.14
C GLU A 284 -13.31 14.55 15.95
N ASP A 285 -13.21 15.63 15.19
CA ASP A 285 -14.14 15.91 14.09
C ASP A 285 -14.24 14.75 13.08
N GLU A 286 -13.10 14.19 12.65
CA GLU A 286 -13.04 13.02 11.76
C GLU A 286 -13.73 11.80 12.40
N GLY A 287 -13.47 11.55 13.69
CA GLY A 287 -14.08 10.44 14.42
C GLY A 287 -15.58 10.60 14.61
N TRP A 288 -16.07 11.82 14.85
CA TRP A 288 -17.50 12.10 14.95
C TRP A 288 -18.22 11.92 13.61
N GLN A 289 -17.58 12.33 12.51
CA GLN A 289 -18.08 12.09 11.16
C GLN A 289 -18.16 10.60 10.87
N TRP A 290 -17.10 9.83 11.16
CA TRP A 290 -17.10 8.38 11.05
C TRP A 290 -18.23 7.75 11.87
N ARG A 291 -18.34 8.09 13.17
CA ARG A 291 -19.36 7.54 14.06
C ARG A 291 -20.75 7.82 13.51
N SER A 292 -21.00 9.05 13.05
CA SER A 292 -22.29 9.48 12.51
C SER A 292 -22.64 8.80 11.19
N PHE A 293 -21.66 8.59 10.32
CA PHE A 293 -21.81 7.83 9.08
C PHE A 293 -22.08 6.35 9.33
N ALA A 294 -21.28 5.73 10.20
CA ALA A 294 -21.40 4.31 10.56
C ALA A 294 -22.59 4.02 11.49
N GLN A 295 -23.19 5.06 12.07
CA GLN A 295 -24.22 4.97 13.10
C GLN A 295 -23.82 4.07 14.28
N ALA A 296 -22.54 4.10 14.66
CA ALA A 296 -22.01 3.23 15.69
C ALA A 296 -22.52 3.62 17.09
N GLU A 297 -22.97 2.63 17.86
CA GLU A 297 -23.45 2.79 19.24
C GLU A 297 -22.56 2.09 20.29
N TYR A 298 -21.72 1.17 19.83
CA TYR A 298 -20.80 0.32 20.60
C TYR A 298 -19.78 -0.30 19.61
N PRO A 299 -18.70 -0.94 20.10
CA PRO A 299 -17.68 -1.53 19.22
C PRO A 299 -18.25 -2.48 18.16
N THR A 300 -17.69 -2.43 16.94
CA THR A 300 -18.19 -3.17 15.76
C THR A 300 -18.42 -4.66 15.97
N PHE A 301 -17.60 -5.32 16.80
CA PHE A 301 -17.68 -6.75 17.06
C PHE A 301 -18.50 -7.12 18.30
N TRP A 302 -19.06 -6.14 19.00
CA TRP A 302 -20.02 -6.42 20.06
C TRP A 302 -21.41 -6.67 19.46
N ARG A 303 -22.18 -7.52 20.13
CA ARG A 303 -23.52 -7.91 19.72
C ARG A 303 -24.43 -7.82 20.93
N LYS A 304 -25.56 -7.15 20.76
CA LYS A 304 -26.52 -6.90 21.83
C LYS A 304 -27.78 -7.70 21.60
N HIS A 305 -28.13 -8.57 22.54
CA HIS A 305 -29.33 -9.40 22.50
C HIS A 305 -30.19 -9.09 23.72
N GLY A 306 -30.97 -8.01 23.65
CA GLY A 306 -31.72 -7.51 24.80
C GLY A 306 -30.78 -6.97 25.88
N PRO A 307 -30.78 -7.53 27.11
CA PRO A 307 -29.86 -7.12 28.17
C PRO A 307 -28.46 -7.74 28.03
N ASP A 308 -28.32 -8.82 27.26
CA ASP A 308 -27.10 -9.62 27.18
C ASP A 308 -26.18 -9.15 26.05
N TRP A 309 -24.88 -9.26 26.29
CA TRP A 309 -23.82 -9.01 25.31
C TRP A 309 -23.18 -10.31 24.84
N SER A 310 -22.82 -10.36 23.56
CA SER A 310 -21.97 -11.37 22.95
C SER A 310 -20.85 -10.71 22.15
N LEU A 311 -19.79 -11.48 21.92
CA LEU A 311 -18.61 -11.05 21.15
C LEU A 311 -18.54 -11.84 19.84
N ARG A 312 -18.48 -11.11 18.72
CA ARG A 312 -18.18 -11.66 17.39
C ARG A 312 -16.70 -12.01 17.32
N LEU A 313 -16.37 -13.29 17.25
CA LEU A 313 -15.04 -13.82 16.93
C LEU A 313 -14.93 -14.08 15.42
N LEU A 314 -13.80 -14.61 14.95
CA LEU A 314 -13.54 -14.84 13.52
C LEU A 314 -14.66 -15.66 12.84
N THR A 315 -15.02 -16.81 13.41
CA THR A 315 -15.98 -17.74 12.79
C THR A 315 -17.28 -17.95 13.56
N GLU A 316 -17.37 -17.44 14.79
CA GLU A 316 -18.53 -17.64 15.66
C GLU A 316 -18.85 -16.40 16.51
N GLU A 317 -19.97 -16.46 17.23
CA GLU A 317 -20.32 -15.52 18.30
C GLU A 317 -20.34 -16.28 19.63
N VAL A 318 -19.74 -15.68 20.66
CA VAL A 318 -19.63 -16.27 21.99
C VAL A 318 -20.21 -15.33 23.05
N PRO A 319 -20.59 -15.82 24.25
CA PRO A 319 -20.89 -14.95 25.38
C PRO A 319 -19.75 -13.95 25.62
N MET A 320 -20.10 -12.75 26.05
CA MET A 320 -19.14 -11.65 26.16
C MET A 320 -17.91 -12.01 27.02
N LEU A 321 -16.72 -11.72 26.49
CA LEU A 321 -15.43 -11.99 27.14
C LEU A 321 -14.87 -10.69 27.70
N TRP A 322 -15.29 -10.36 28.92
CA TRP A 322 -15.07 -9.06 29.54
C TRP A 322 -13.61 -8.74 29.88
N ASP A 323 -12.79 -9.75 30.12
CA ASP A 323 -11.38 -9.64 30.46
C ASP A 323 -10.44 -9.62 29.24
N TRP A 324 -10.98 -9.76 28.03
CA TRP A 324 -10.25 -9.65 26.77
C TRP A 324 -10.05 -8.19 26.36
N PRO A 325 -9.05 -7.88 25.51
CA PRO A 325 -8.87 -6.52 25.01
C PRO A 325 -10.10 -6.06 24.21
N ALA A 326 -10.45 -4.78 24.36
CA ALA A 326 -11.39 -4.12 23.48
C ALA A 326 -10.74 -3.93 22.10
N GLU A 327 -11.34 -4.53 21.07
CA GLU A 327 -10.91 -4.37 19.68
C GLU A 327 -11.74 -3.28 18.99
N VAL A 328 -11.10 -2.15 18.69
CA VAL A 328 -11.73 -0.90 18.25
C VAL A 328 -10.88 -0.18 17.21
N ASN A 329 -11.47 0.72 16.43
CA ASN A 329 -10.70 1.57 15.54
C ASN A 329 -10.00 2.73 16.29
N TYR A 330 -9.19 3.52 15.59
CA TYR A 330 -8.44 4.62 16.21
C TYR A 330 -9.37 5.68 16.83
N HIS A 331 -10.47 6.03 16.13
CA HIS A 331 -11.39 7.06 16.59
C HIS A 331 -12.08 6.69 17.91
N GLU A 332 -12.51 5.44 18.03
CA GLU A 332 -13.09 4.88 19.25
C GLU A 332 -12.07 4.88 20.41
N ALA A 333 -10.84 4.46 20.14
CA ALA A 333 -9.75 4.47 21.11
C ALA A 333 -9.43 5.90 21.61
N LYS A 334 -9.35 6.86 20.68
CA LYS A 334 -9.11 8.27 21.00
C LYS A 334 -10.27 8.89 21.78
N ALA A 335 -11.52 8.56 21.41
CA ALA A 335 -12.70 9.03 22.10
C ALA A 335 -12.81 8.48 23.53
N PHE A 336 -12.46 7.21 23.75
CA PHE A 336 -12.34 6.64 25.08
C PHE A 336 -11.30 7.41 25.91
N CYS A 337 -10.13 7.73 25.34
CA CYS A 337 -9.10 8.50 26.06
C CYS A 337 -9.61 9.89 26.46
N HIS A 338 -10.30 10.62 25.58
CA HIS A 338 -10.90 11.92 25.92
C HIS A 338 -11.98 11.81 27.00
N TRP A 339 -12.85 10.80 26.92
CA TRP A 339 -13.80 10.51 27.98
C TRP A 339 -13.10 10.25 29.31
N LYS A 340 -12.09 9.38 29.31
CA LYS A 340 -11.35 9.02 30.51
C LYS A 340 -10.60 10.21 31.10
N ALA A 341 -10.01 11.06 30.27
CA ALA A 341 -9.38 12.31 30.68
C ALA A 341 -10.37 13.23 31.42
N LYS A 342 -11.61 13.32 30.93
CA LYS A 342 -12.67 14.10 31.59
C LYS A 342 -13.10 13.47 32.92
N GLN A 343 -13.21 12.15 32.99
CA GLN A 343 -13.59 11.44 34.22
C GLN A 343 -12.53 11.54 35.32
N THR A 344 -11.26 11.46 34.96
CA THR A 344 -10.15 11.45 35.93
C THR A 344 -9.55 12.83 36.20
N GLY A 345 -9.79 13.81 35.31
CA GLY A 345 -9.11 15.12 35.34
C GLY A 345 -7.62 15.04 34.98
N GLN A 346 -7.16 13.91 34.45
CA GLN A 346 -5.77 13.70 34.02
C GLN A 346 -5.66 13.79 32.49
N PRO A 347 -4.48 14.13 31.94
CA PRO A 347 -4.25 14.18 30.49
C PRO A 347 -4.11 12.77 29.91
N VAL A 348 -5.24 12.04 29.84
CA VAL A 348 -5.30 10.68 29.28
C VAL A 348 -5.30 10.75 27.76
N ARG A 349 -4.38 10.04 27.11
CA ARG A 349 -4.26 9.94 25.64
C ARG A 349 -3.72 8.58 25.19
N LEU A 350 -3.68 8.36 23.88
CA LEU A 350 -2.97 7.22 23.30
C LEU A 350 -1.46 7.46 23.39
N PRO A 351 -0.60 6.44 23.46
CA PRO A 351 0.84 6.62 23.41
C PRO A 351 1.29 7.13 22.04
N THR A 352 2.43 7.82 22.00
CA THR A 352 3.20 7.97 20.74
C THR A 352 4.00 6.70 20.43
N GLU A 353 4.50 6.55 19.20
CA GLU A 353 5.43 5.46 18.83
C GLU A 353 6.65 5.45 19.76
N GLU A 354 7.22 6.61 20.07
CA GLU A 354 8.37 6.78 20.95
C GLU A 354 8.07 6.37 22.39
N GLU A 355 6.91 6.75 22.92
CA GLU A 355 6.46 6.32 24.24
C GLU A 355 6.25 4.81 24.30
N TRP A 356 5.72 4.20 23.25
CA TRP A 356 5.59 2.74 23.15
C TRP A 356 6.97 2.06 23.18
N TYR A 357 7.94 2.54 22.40
CA TYR A 357 9.32 2.01 22.44
C TYR A 357 9.97 2.20 23.81
N ARG A 358 9.72 3.34 24.47
CA ARG A 358 10.24 3.58 25.81
C ARG A 358 9.68 2.58 26.82
N LEU A 359 8.39 2.25 26.68
CA LEU A 359 7.71 1.26 27.49
C LEU A 359 8.31 -0.13 27.31
N VAL A 360 8.47 -0.57 26.06
CA VAL A 360 9.09 -1.85 25.68
C VAL A 360 10.51 -1.98 26.25
N GLN A 361 11.32 -0.92 26.13
CA GLN A 361 12.69 -0.89 26.65
C GLN A 361 12.74 -1.06 28.17
N LEU A 362 11.86 -0.38 28.91
CA LEU A 362 11.83 -0.43 30.38
C LEU A 362 11.24 -1.73 30.92
N ALA A 363 10.27 -2.30 30.20
CA ALA A 363 9.71 -3.61 30.52
C ALA A 363 10.69 -4.76 30.26
N GLY A 364 11.82 -4.50 29.58
CA GLY A 364 12.82 -5.51 29.25
C GLY A 364 12.29 -6.56 28.28
N VAL A 365 11.39 -6.17 27.37
CA VAL A 365 10.85 -7.08 26.35
C VAL A 365 11.93 -7.32 25.31
N ASP A 366 12.50 -8.52 25.31
CA ASP A 366 13.45 -8.97 24.30
C ASP A 366 12.79 -9.86 23.24
N GLN A 367 13.16 -9.64 21.98
CA GLN A 367 12.85 -10.59 20.91
C GLN A 367 14.01 -11.59 20.77
N PRO A 368 13.74 -12.90 20.62
CA PRO A 368 12.42 -13.56 20.46
C PRO A 368 11.86 -14.23 21.75
N SER A 369 12.47 -14.01 22.92
CA SER A 369 12.20 -14.80 24.13
C SER A 369 10.95 -14.41 24.93
N ALA A 370 10.41 -13.21 24.75
CA ALA A 370 9.23 -12.77 25.47
C ALA A 370 7.96 -13.56 25.04
N PRO A 371 7.24 -14.21 25.98
CA PRO A 371 6.02 -14.94 25.68
C PRO A 371 4.90 -13.96 25.27
N ALA A 372 4.27 -14.21 24.13
CA ALA A 372 3.19 -13.37 23.61
C ALA A 372 2.16 -14.20 22.83
N ASN A 373 0.92 -13.70 22.75
CA ASN A 373 -0.09 -14.23 21.83
C ASN A 373 0.18 -13.67 20.42
N LEU A 374 0.91 -14.41 19.60
CA LEU A 374 1.29 -14.06 18.23
C LEU A 374 1.30 -15.32 17.36
N ALA A 375 1.34 -15.13 16.04
CA ALA A 375 1.62 -16.20 15.08
C ALA A 375 0.72 -17.44 15.23
N LEU A 376 -0.54 -17.23 15.65
CA LEU A 376 -1.53 -18.28 15.93
C LEU A 376 -1.08 -19.29 17.01
N ALA A 377 -0.12 -18.92 17.88
CA ALA A 377 0.47 -19.83 18.86
C ALA A 377 -0.48 -20.22 20.00
N TYR A 378 -1.48 -19.38 20.30
CA TYR A 378 -2.44 -19.60 21.38
C TYR A 378 -3.79 -20.12 20.86
N GLY A 379 -4.29 -19.52 19.79
CA GLY A 379 -5.57 -19.83 19.16
C GLY A 379 -5.93 -18.74 18.14
N ALA A 380 -7.00 -18.93 17.39
CA ALA A 380 -7.48 -17.92 16.44
C ALA A 380 -8.30 -16.80 17.14
N SER A 381 -7.70 -16.21 18.19
CA SER A 381 -8.34 -15.20 19.02
C SER A 381 -7.35 -14.44 19.90
N SER A 382 -7.79 -13.27 20.36
CA SER A 382 -7.27 -12.63 21.56
C SER A 382 -7.43 -13.52 22.81
N CYS A 383 -6.87 -13.08 23.93
CA CYS A 383 -6.96 -13.74 25.23
C CYS A 383 -7.09 -12.70 26.37
N PRO A 384 -7.30 -13.10 27.63
CA PRO A 384 -7.39 -12.17 28.76
C PRO A 384 -6.16 -11.25 28.85
N VAL A 385 -6.38 -9.96 29.10
CA VAL A 385 -5.35 -8.90 29.09
C VAL A 385 -4.24 -9.06 30.15
N ASN A 386 -4.40 -10.02 31.06
CA ASN A 386 -3.45 -10.35 32.13
C ASN A 386 -2.76 -11.72 31.91
N THR A 387 -2.78 -12.26 30.69
CA THR A 387 -2.19 -13.57 30.37
C THR A 387 -0.68 -13.51 30.15
N PHE A 388 -0.18 -12.53 29.38
CA PHE A 388 1.23 -12.47 28.96
C PHE A 388 1.99 -11.31 29.61
N PRO A 389 2.72 -11.55 30.72
CA PRO A 389 3.49 -10.53 31.40
C PRO A 389 4.75 -10.13 30.64
N HIS A 390 5.03 -8.84 30.65
CA HIS A 390 6.17 -8.15 30.04
C HIS A 390 6.73 -7.16 31.08
N GLY A 391 7.52 -7.68 32.02
CA GLY A 391 7.85 -6.95 33.25
C GLY A 391 6.60 -6.72 34.11
N ASP A 392 6.37 -5.48 34.53
CA ASP A 392 5.15 -5.09 35.27
C ASP A 392 3.94 -4.80 34.37
N PHE A 393 4.17 -4.73 33.05
CA PHE A 393 3.14 -4.54 32.02
C PHE A 393 2.73 -5.89 31.41
N TYR A 394 1.66 -5.88 30.62
CA TYR A 394 1.16 -7.06 29.90
C TYR A 394 0.89 -6.71 28.45
N ASP A 395 1.00 -7.69 27.55
CA ASP A 395 0.64 -7.52 26.13
C ASP A 395 1.29 -6.27 25.47
N LEU A 396 2.59 -6.03 25.74
CA LEU A 396 3.36 -5.03 24.96
C LEU A 396 3.65 -5.52 23.54
N ARG A 397 3.62 -6.84 23.38
CA ARG A 397 3.69 -7.55 22.11
C ARG A 397 2.56 -8.59 22.10
N GLY A 398 1.92 -8.75 20.94
CA GLY A 398 0.85 -9.71 20.72
C GLY A 398 -0.48 -9.36 21.38
N ASN A 399 -1.40 -10.33 21.31
CA ASN A 399 -2.81 -10.23 21.64
C ASN A 399 -3.57 -9.35 20.65
N VAL A 400 -3.33 -8.04 20.65
CA VAL A 400 -3.86 -7.09 19.66
C VAL A 400 -2.82 -6.03 19.34
N TRP A 401 -2.85 -5.52 18.12
CA TRP A 401 -2.14 -4.30 17.78
C TRP A 401 -2.55 -3.15 18.71
N GLN A 402 -1.61 -2.26 19.03
CA GLN A 402 -1.85 -1.10 19.90
C GLN A 402 -1.83 0.18 19.07
N TRP A 403 -2.98 0.86 19.00
CA TRP A 403 -3.05 2.19 18.39
C TRP A 403 -2.12 3.19 19.08
N THR A 404 -1.37 3.94 18.26
CA THR A 404 -0.61 5.11 18.70
C THR A 404 -1.19 6.37 18.07
N GLU A 405 -0.98 7.54 18.68
CA GLU A 405 -1.36 8.81 18.08
C GLU A 405 -0.33 9.37 17.09
N THR A 406 0.76 8.65 16.86
CA THR A 406 1.78 8.98 15.86
C THR A 406 1.27 8.63 14.45
N PRO A 407 1.07 9.61 13.55
CA PRO A 407 0.83 9.29 12.14
C PRO A 407 2.10 8.70 11.53
N ILE A 408 1.96 7.85 10.51
CA ILE A 408 3.14 7.28 9.85
C ILE A 408 3.92 8.34 9.06
N TYR A 409 5.25 8.25 9.13
CA TYR A 409 6.18 9.21 8.52
C TYR A 409 7.50 8.54 8.13
N PRO A 410 8.21 9.05 7.11
CA PRO A 410 9.53 8.54 6.75
C PRO A 410 10.55 8.91 7.82
N PHE A 411 11.42 7.96 8.18
CA PHE A 411 12.59 8.30 8.99
C PHE A 411 13.62 9.11 8.18
N PRO A 412 14.45 9.93 8.83
CA PRO A 412 15.68 10.44 8.22
C PRO A 412 16.49 9.30 7.58
N GLY A 413 16.80 9.41 6.29
CA GLY A 413 17.47 8.34 5.52
C GLY A 413 16.54 7.26 4.98
N PHE A 414 15.22 7.44 5.07
CA PHE A 414 14.24 6.61 4.37
C PHE A 414 14.53 6.58 2.87
N VAL A 415 14.48 5.38 2.29
CA VAL A 415 14.62 5.16 0.85
C VAL A 415 13.58 4.13 0.44
N VAL A 416 12.75 4.51 -0.53
CA VAL A 416 11.71 3.67 -1.13
C VAL A 416 12.33 2.42 -1.75
N HIS A 417 11.70 1.26 -1.55
CA HIS A 417 12.19 0.04 -2.20
C HIS A 417 11.89 0.06 -3.72
N PRO A 418 12.87 -0.17 -4.61
CA PRO A 418 12.67 -0.04 -6.06
C PRO A 418 11.69 -1.02 -6.72
N ILE A 419 11.30 -2.12 -6.07
CA ILE A 419 10.34 -3.10 -6.62
C ILE A 419 8.96 -3.00 -5.98
N TYR A 420 8.79 -2.14 -4.98
CA TYR A 420 7.49 -1.87 -4.34
C TYR A 420 7.46 -0.43 -3.82
N ASP A 421 7.30 0.50 -4.76
CA ASP A 421 7.48 1.93 -4.54
C ASP A 421 6.26 2.64 -3.93
N ASP A 422 5.11 1.96 -3.92
CA ASP A 422 3.83 2.42 -3.41
C ASP A 422 3.38 1.74 -2.10
N PHE A 423 4.25 0.98 -1.42
CA PHE A 423 3.92 0.38 -0.12
C PHE A 423 3.76 1.44 0.99
N SER A 424 4.79 2.25 1.24
CA SER A 424 4.80 3.21 2.36
C SER A 424 4.45 4.63 1.96
N THR A 425 4.93 5.09 0.80
CA THR A 425 4.82 6.50 0.41
C THR A 425 3.39 7.05 0.37
N PRO A 426 2.37 6.30 -0.09
CA PRO A 426 1.00 6.81 -0.10
C PRO A 426 0.41 7.03 1.31
N THR A 427 0.96 6.34 2.31
CA THR A 427 0.47 6.39 3.70
C THR A 427 1.02 7.58 4.50
N PHE A 428 2.07 8.27 4.01
CA PHE A 428 2.64 9.47 4.64
C PHE A 428 1.77 10.72 4.40
N ASP A 429 0.46 10.58 4.59
CA ASP A 429 -0.57 11.58 4.28
C ASP A 429 -1.18 12.24 5.53
N GLY A 430 -0.70 11.86 6.72
CA GLY A 430 -1.21 12.34 8.01
C GLY A 430 -2.60 11.81 8.38
N ARG A 431 -3.15 10.85 7.60
CA ARG A 431 -4.45 10.21 7.84
C ARG A 431 -4.30 8.73 8.25
N HIS A 432 -3.08 8.20 8.21
CA HIS A 432 -2.74 6.87 8.71
C HIS A 432 -2.00 6.96 10.03
N ASN A 433 -2.43 6.17 11.01
CA ASN A 433 -1.80 6.11 12.34
C ASN A 433 -1.06 4.79 12.53
N LEU A 434 0.11 4.88 13.16
CA LEU A 434 0.92 3.73 13.48
C LEU A 434 0.25 2.87 14.55
N LEU A 435 0.39 1.57 14.39
CA LEU A 435 0.01 0.57 15.36
C LEU A 435 1.21 -0.34 15.66
N LYS A 436 1.37 -0.73 16.93
CA LYS A 436 2.59 -1.40 17.41
C LYS A 436 2.28 -2.71 18.14
N GLY A 437 3.24 -3.64 18.11
CA GLY A 437 3.26 -4.85 18.93
C GLY A 437 2.73 -6.14 18.31
N GLY A 438 2.01 -6.10 17.18
CA GLY A 438 1.39 -7.28 16.57
C GLY A 438 0.13 -7.75 17.32
N SER A 439 -0.75 -8.46 16.62
CA SER A 439 -1.93 -9.14 17.14
C SER A 439 -1.74 -10.67 17.20
N TRP A 440 -2.71 -11.39 17.77
CA TRP A 440 -2.68 -12.86 17.88
C TRP A 440 -2.39 -13.61 16.55
N ILE A 441 -2.73 -13.01 15.40
CA ILE A 441 -2.47 -13.59 14.08
C ILE A 441 -1.17 -13.11 13.45
N SER A 442 -0.65 -11.94 13.85
CA SER A 442 0.56 -11.34 13.30
C SER A 442 1.76 -12.29 13.40
N ALA A 443 2.43 -12.49 12.28
CA ALA A 443 3.59 -13.37 12.16
C ALA A 443 4.65 -12.72 11.26
N GLY A 444 5.88 -13.21 11.31
CA GLY A 444 6.94 -12.68 10.46
C GLY A 444 7.27 -11.25 10.85
N ASN A 445 7.38 -10.36 9.87
CA ASN A 445 7.69 -8.97 10.12
C ASN A 445 6.59 -8.31 10.99
N GLU A 446 5.31 -8.62 10.83
CA GLU A 446 4.23 -8.07 11.67
C GLU A 446 4.42 -8.36 13.17
N ALA A 447 5.17 -9.40 13.52
CA ALA A 447 5.47 -9.75 14.90
C ALA A 447 6.72 -9.04 15.44
N GLU A 448 7.54 -8.37 14.63
CA GLU A 448 8.79 -7.73 15.06
C GLU A 448 8.53 -6.41 15.81
N LEU A 449 9.36 -6.07 16.80
CA LEU A 449 9.22 -4.81 17.56
C LEU A 449 9.53 -3.60 16.67
N ALA A 450 10.37 -3.79 15.66
CA ALA A 450 10.80 -2.75 14.73
C ALA A 450 9.69 -2.33 13.75
N SER A 451 8.66 -3.16 13.58
CA SER A 451 7.72 -3.01 12.48
C SER A 451 6.82 -1.80 12.60
N ARG A 452 6.59 -1.14 11.47
CA ARG A 452 5.85 0.12 11.38
C ARG A 452 4.71 -0.03 10.38
N TYR A 453 3.59 -0.55 10.88
CA TYR A 453 2.35 -0.64 10.13
C TYR A 453 1.44 0.52 10.48
N ALA A 454 0.74 1.03 9.48
CA ALA A 454 -0.21 2.11 9.66
C ALA A 454 -1.45 1.90 8.79
N PHE A 455 -2.59 2.28 9.34
CA PHE A 455 -3.88 2.10 8.70
C PHE A 455 -4.71 3.39 8.84
N ARG A 456 -5.67 3.59 7.94
CA ARG A 456 -6.68 4.64 8.10
C ARG A 456 -7.40 4.45 9.44
N ARG A 457 -7.65 5.55 10.12
CA ARG A 457 -8.20 5.58 11.48
C ARG A 457 -9.57 4.91 11.63
N HIS A 458 -10.36 4.85 10.56
CA HIS A 458 -11.69 4.25 10.55
C HIS A 458 -11.69 2.73 10.26
N PHE A 459 -10.59 2.16 9.79
CA PHE A 459 -10.53 0.73 9.51
C PHE A 459 -10.32 -0.10 10.77
N PHE A 460 -11.08 -1.20 10.85
CA PHE A 460 -10.87 -2.20 11.86
C PHE A 460 -9.68 -3.07 11.48
N GLN A 461 -8.87 -3.38 12.48
CA GLN A 461 -7.80 -4.38 12.47
C GLN A 461 -8.01 -5.26 13.72
N HIS A 462 -7.17 -6.26 13.95
CA HIS A 462 -7.06 -6.88 15.29
C HIS A 462 -6.31 -5.95 16.23
N ALA A 463 -6.88 -4.77 16.46
CA ALA A 463 -6.29 -3.65 17.16
C ALA A 463 -7.15 -3.23 18.35
N GLY A 464 -6.49 -3.03 19.47
CA GLY A 464 -7.01 -2.34 20.64
C GLY A 464 -6.07 -1.20 21.00
N PHE A 465 -5.98 -0.88 22.28
CA PHE A 465 -5.12 0.21 22.71
C PHE A 465 -4.72 0.13 24.18
N ARG A 466 -3.64 0.85 24.46
CA ARG A 466 -3.20 1.24 25.80
C ARG A 466 -3.38 2.75 25.91
N TYR A 467 -3.69 3.25 27.10
CA TYR A 467 -3.67 4.68 27.35
C TYR A 467 -2.49 5.08 28.23
N VAL A 468 -2.04 6.31 28.06
CA VAL A 468 -1.02 6.96 28.88
C VAL A 468 -1.58 8.21 29.54
N VAL A 469 -0.92 8.65 30.61
CA VAL A 469 -1.12 9.95 31.24
C VAL A 469 0.17 10.73 31.13
N SER A 470 0.15 11.82 30.36
CA SER A 470 1.32 12.62 30.05
C SER A 470 0.91 14.05 29.75
N ASP A 471 1.57 15.02 30.38
CA ASP A 471 1.42 16.45 30.08
C ASP A 471 2.17 16.86 28.79
N GLN A 472 2.97 15.95 28.22
CA GLN A 472 3.68 16.20 26.96
C GLN A 472 2.70 16.11 25.80
N GLU A 473 2.56 17.20 25.06
CA GLU A 473 1.86 17.20 23.78
C GLU A 473 2.63 16.35 22.76
N PRO A 474 1.94 15.52 21.96
CA PRO A 474 2.57 14.73 20.92
C PRO A 474 3.23 15.65 19.90
N PRO A 475 4.41 15.30 19.37
CA PRO A 475 5.02 16.08 18.30
C PRO A 475 4.07 16.12 17.10
N ALA A 476 3.86 17.32 16.54
CA ALA A 476 3.12 17.49 15.30
C ALA A 476 3.95 16.93 14.13
N ILE A 477 3.78 15.65 13.83
CA ILE A 477 4.41 15.03 12.67
C ILE A 477 3.58 15.40 11.43
N GLN A 478 3.90 16.57 10.87
CA GLN A 478 3.36 17.00 9.59
C GLN A 478 4.33 16.56 8.48
N SER A 479 4.05 15.41 7.85
CA SER A 479 4.61 15.10 6.52
C SER A 479 3.89 15.97 5.50
N GLN A 480 4.17 17.28 5.50
CA GLN A 480 3.53 18.24 4.60
C GLN A 480 4.27 18.40 3.28
N TYR A 481 5.54 18.01 3.20
CA TYR A 481 6.37 18.23 2.01
C TYR A 481 6.72 16.92 1.33
N GLU A 482 6.50 16.85 0.03
CA GLU A 482 7.10 15.82 -0.80
C GLU A 482 8.62 16.01 -0.84
N THR A 483 9.35 14.98 -0.40
CA THR A 483 10.83 14.96 -0.34
C THR A 483 11.42 13.93 -1.29
N ASP A 484 10.60 13.12 -1.96
CA ASP A 484 11.10 12.27 -3.03
C ASP A 484 11.67 13.15 -4.15
N ARG A 485 12.94 12.89 -4.47
CA ARG A 485 13.69 13.67 -5.43
C ARG A 485 13.01 13.67 -6.80
N LEU A 486 12.60 12.51 -7.30
CA LEU A 486 12.05 12.38 -8.64
C LEU A 486 10.67 13.05 -8.74
N VAL A 487 9.82 12.87 -7.74
CA VAL A 487 8.50 13.55 -7.70
C VAL A 487 8.69 15.06 -7.60
N SER A 488 9.61 15.53 -6.77
CA SER A 488 9.88 16.96 -6.61
C SER A 488 10.45 17.58 -7.89
N GLU A 489 11.36 16.89 -8.58
CA GLU A 489 11.87 17.30 -9.89
C GLU A 489 10.75 17.41 -10.93
N TYR A 490 9.79 16.47 -10.92
CA TYR A 490 8.62 16.52 -11.81
C TYR A 490 7.57 17.54 -11.41
N LEU A 491 7.36 17.78 -10.12
CA LEU A 491 6.51 18.87 -9.63
C LEU A 491 7.08 20.22 -10.06
N GLU A 492 8.40 20.41 -9.94
CA GLU A 492 9.06 21.61 -10.45
C GLU A 492 8.98 21.69 -11.98
N PHE A 493 9.17 20.58 -12.68
CA PHE A 493 9.05 20.53 -14.13
C PHE A 493 7.64 20.89 -14.63
N GLN A 494 6.59 20.38 -13.96
CA GLN A 494 5.21 20.55 -14.39
C GLN A 494 4.54 21.82 -13.86
N TYR A 495 4.90 22.27 -12.66
CA TYR A 495 4.23 23.36 -11.95
C TYR A 495 5.15 24.49 -11.51
N GLY A 496 6.46 24.28 -11.54
CA GLY A 496 7.46 25.28 -11.19
C GLY A 496 7.65 26.34 -12.29
N ARG A 497 8.73 27.09 -12.14
CA ARG A 497 9.07 28.20 -13.05
C ARG A 497 9.74 27.71 -14.33
N GLU A 498 9.73 28.57 -15.33
CA GLU A 498 10.50 28.38 -16.56
C GLU A 498 12.00 28.54 -16.31
N TYR A 499 12.80 27.76 -17.04
CA TYR A 499 14.25 27.78 -16.99
C TYR A 499 14.82 28.02 -18.38
N PHE A 500 15.83 28.89 -18.47
CA PHE A 500 16.51 29.22 -19.73
C PHE A 500 15.58 29.72 -20.85
N GLY A 501 14.43 30.31 -20.49
CA GLY A 501 13.42 30.77 -21.46
C GLY A 501 12.67 29.64 -22.17
N VAL A 502 12.77 28.40 -21.66
CA VAL A 502 11.99 27.26 -22.14
C VAL A 502 10.63 27.28 -21.46
N ALA A 503 9.57 27.40 -22.27
CA ALA A 503 8.19 27.43 -21.82
C ALA A 503 7.78 26.12 -21.12
N ASN A 504 6.74 26.17 -20.29
CA ASN A 504 6.20 24.98 -19.65
C ASN A 504 5.80 23.92 -20.69
N PHE A 505 6.33 22.70 -20.52
CA PHE A 505 6.20 21.64 -21.53
C PHE A 505 4.74 21.20 -21.72
N ALA A 506 4.01 21.00 -20.62
CA ALA A 506 2.59 20.60 -20.67
C ALA A 506 1.75 21.62 -21.43
N GLN A 507 1.91 22.91 -21.12
CA GLN A 507 1.22 23.99 -21.83
C GLN A 507 1.59 24.03 -23.31
N THR A 508 2.88 23.85 -23.62
CA THR A 508 3.37 23.84 -25.00
C THR A 508 2.76 22.67 -25.79
N LEU A 509 2.72 21.47 -25.22
CA LEU A 509 2.12 20.30 -25.86
C LEU A 509 0.61 20.50 -26.11
N VAL A 510 -0.13 21.02 -25.13
CA VAL A 510 -1.56 21.30 -25.30
C VAL A 510 -1.80 22.37 -26.37
N GLN A 511 -1.00 23.43 -26.40
CA GLN A 511 -1.11 24.46 -27.43
C GLN A 511 -0.88 23.89 -28.83
N LEU A 512 0.11 23.00 -28.99
CA LEU A 512 0.36 22.31 -30.25
C LEU A 512 -0.81 21.38 -30.61
N ALA A 513 -1.35 20.62 -29.65
CA ALA A 513 -2.49 19.75 -29.87
C ALA A 513 -3.71 20.51 -30.40
N LEU A 514 -3.99 21.71 -29.88
CA LEU A 514 -5.11 22.54 -30.34
C LEU A 514 -4.98 22.97 -31.80
N THR A 515 -3.76 23.21 -32.29
CA THR A 515 -3.55 23.54 -33.71
C THR A 515 -3.95 22.38 -34.63
N GLN A 516 -3.76 21.14 -34.17
CA GLN A 516 -4.04 19.92 -34.93
C GLN A 516 -5.48 19.43 -34.77
N LEU A 517 -6.09 19.70 -33.62
CA LEU A 517 -7.49 19.37 -33.37
C LEU A 517 -8.43 20.24 -34.21
N ALA A 518 -8.11 21.50 -34.47
CA ALA A 518 -8.94 22.42 -35.26
C ALA A 518 -10.44 22.32 -34.89
N ASP A 519 -11.31 21.93 -35.83
CA ASP A 519 -12.76 21.77 -35.63
C ASP A 519 -13.18 20.35 -35.21
N LYS A 520 -12.23 19.48 -34.85
CA LYS A 520 -12.53 18.10 -34.42
C LYS A 520 -13.27 18.08 -33.07
N PRO A 521 -14.06 17.02 -32.79
CA PRO A 521 -14.69 16.83 -31.49
C PRO A 521 -13.66 16.85 -30.35
N ARG A 522 -14.03 17.46 -29.22
CA ARG A 522 -13.19 17.57 -28.01
C ARG A 522 -13.98 17.13 -26.78
N ARG A 523 -14.60 15.96 -26.82
CA ARG A 523 -15.42 15.47 -25.71
C ARG A 523 -14.54 14.85 -24.64
N LYS A 524 -13.73 13.85 -25.03
CA LYS A 524 -12.93 13.06 -24.10
C LYS A 524 -11.46 13.01 -24.52
N ALA A 525 -10.54 13.33 -23.61
CA ALA A 525 -9.11 13.17 -23.80
C ALA A 525 -8.50 12.16 -22.83
N LEU A 526 -7.43 11.48 -23.25
CA LEU A 526 -6.58 10.64 -22.41
C LEU A 526 -5.17 11.22 -22.38
N ASP A 527 -4.64 11.43 -21.19
CA ASP A 527 -3.25 11.75 -20.91
C ASP A 527 -2.61 10.50 -20.28
N ILE A 528 -1.87 9.72 -21.05
CA ILE A 528 -1.26 8.46 -20.60
C ILE A 528 0.24 8.64 -20.35
N GLY A 529 0.71 8.19 -19.18
CA GLY A 529 1.97 8.65 -18.60
C GLY A 529 1.86 10.06 -18.03
N CYS A 530 0.75 10.40 -17.37
CA CYS A 530 0.44 11.78 -16.99
C CYS A 530 1.34 12.37 -15.88
N ALA A 531 2.15 11.54 -15.22
CA ALA A 531 2.97 11.91 -14.08
C ALA A 531 2.18 12.69 -13.01
N THR A 532 2.55 13.93 -12.68
CA THR A 532 1.85 14.74 -11.66
C THR A 532 0.64 15.51 -12.20
N GLY A 533 0.24 15.26 -13.45
CA GLY A 533 -1.09 15.63 -13.98
C GLY A 533 -1.24 17.01 -14.62
N ARG A 534 -0.18 17.82 -14.77
CA ARG A 534 -0.34 19.18 -15.31
C ARG A 534 -0.98 19.21 -16.69
N THR A 535 -0.57 18.30 -17.57
CA THR A 535 -1.09 18.21 -18.93
C THR A 535 -2.58 17.87 -18.92
N SER A 536 -3.02 16.96 -18.05
CA SER A 536 -4.43 16.62 -17.86
C SER A 536 -5.28 17.85 -17.53
N PHE A 537 -4.81 18.72 -16.63
CA PHE A 537 -5.51 19.97 -16.30
C PHE A 537 -5.50 20.98 -17.45
N GLU A 538 -4.40 21.13 -18.18
CA GLU A 538 -4.34 22.04 -19.33
C GLU A 538 -5.27 21.57 -20.47
N LEU A 539 -5.39 20.26 -20.71
CA LEU A 539 -6.36 19.68 -21.64
C LEU A 539 -7.81 19.97 -21.21
N ALA A 540 -8.11 19.92 -19.91
CA ALA A 540 -9.45 20.11 -19.38
C ALA A 540 -10.03 21.52 -19.58
N ARG A 541 -9.19 22.49 -19.96
CA ARG A 541 -9.65 23.80 -20.49
C ARG A 541 -10.47 23.65 -21.78
N TYR A 542 -10.19 22.61 -22.58
CA TYR A 542 -10.69 22.47 -23.94
C TYR A 542 -11.51 21.20 -24.17
N PHE A 543 -11.42 20.23 -23.28
CA PHE A 543 -12.18 18.99 -23.32
C PHE A 543 -13.28 18.98 -22.25
N ASP A 544 -14.34 18.20 -22.49
CA ASP A 544 -15.42 18.01 -21.52
C ASP A 544 -14.98 17.08 -20.37
N GLU A 545 -14.21 16.04 -20.70
CA GLU A 545 -13.66 15.06 -19.77
C GLU A 545 -12.20 14.74 -20.12
N VAL A 546 -11.32 14.68 -19.12
CA VAL A 546 -9.92 14.26 -19.28
C VAL A 546 -9.60 13.16 -18.28
N VAL A 547 -9.03 12.07 -18.78
CA VAL A 547 -8.54 10.97 -17.97
C VAL A 547 -7.01 11.00 -17.97
N GLY A 548 -6.39 11.10 -16.80
CA GLY A 548 -4.96 10.93 -16.60
C GLY A 548 -4.65 9.51 -16.11
N ILE A 549 -3.72 8.81 -16.77
CA ILE A 549 -3.26 7.49 -16.33
C ILE A 549 -1.74 7.49 -16.22
N ASP A 550 -1.21 6.95 -15.13
CA ASP A 550 0.22 6.71 -14.93
C ASP A 550 0.42 5.36 -14.23
N PHE A 551 1.60 4.77 -14.40
CA PHE A 551 1.95 3.53 -13.72
C PHE A 551 2.24 3.77 -12.23
N SER A 552 2.81 4.93 -11.89
CA SER A 552 3.23 5.25 -10.52
C SER A 552 2.12 5.95 -9.74
N ALA A 553 1.59 5.29 -8.71
CA ALA A 553 0.61 5.86 -7.79
C ALA A 553 1.12 7.16 -7.14
N ARG A 554 2.42 7.20 -6.80
CA ARG A 554 3.07 8.37 -6.17
C ARG A 554 3.00 9.63 -7.02
N PHE A 555 3.12 9.49 -8.33
CA PHE A 555 2.96 10.60 -9.26
C PHE A 555 1.50 11.05 -9.35
N ILE A 556 0.59 10.10 -9.58
CA ILE A 556 -0.85 10.35 -9.73
C ILE A 556 -1.46 11.02 -8.50
N GLN A 557 -1.04 10.63 -7.30
CA GLN A 557 -1.61 11.16 -6.05
C GLN A 557 -1.49 12.69 -5.98
N ASN A 558 -0.44 13.27 -6.56
CA ASN A 558 -0.28 14.73 -6.65
C ASN A 558 -1.35 15.38 -7.54
N GLY A 559 -1.68 14.75 -8.68
CA GLY A 559 -2.78 15.16 -9.53
C GLY A 559 -4.14 15.06 -8.82
N VAL A 560 -4.37 13.97 -8.08
CA VAL A 560 -5.60 13.77 -7.28
C VAL A 560 -5.77 14.86 -6.21
N LYS A 561 -4.71 15.15 -5.44
CA LYS A 561 -4.71 16.22 -4.43
C LYS A 561 -5.05 17.58 -5.05
N LEU A 562 -4.45 17.93 -6.19
CA LEU A 562 -4.77 19.15 -6.93
C LEU A 562 -6.23 19.18 -7.40
N ALA A 563 -6.77 18.06 -7.90
CA ALA A 563 -8.16 17.95 -8.33
C ALA A 563 -9.14 18.15 -7.15
N GLN A 564 -8.76 17.72 -5.94
CA GLN A 564 -9.50 17.96 -4.70
C GLN A 564 -9.42 19.42 -4.21
N GLY A 565 -8.58 20.25 -4.84
CA GLY A 565 -8.37 21.65 -4.48
C GLY A 565 -7.31 21.87 -3.41
N GLU A 566 -6.48 20.86 -3.12
CA GLU A 566 -5.37 20.99 -2.18
C GLU A 566 -4.22 21.81 -2.78
N THR A 567 -3.36 22.34 -1.90
CA THR A 567 -2.08 22.92 -2.29
C THR A 567 -0.99 21.88 -2.10
N LEU A 568 -0.20 21.64 -3.15
CA LEU A 568 0.96 20.78 -3.06
C LEU A 568 2.13 21.56 -2.50
N HIS A 569 2.91 20.89 -1.65
CA HIS A 569 4.12 21.42 -1.05
C HIS A 569 5.25 20.43 -1.33
N TYR A 570 6.37 20.91 -1.88
CA TYR A 570 7.50 20.06 -2.27
C TYR A 570 8.83 20.78 -2.06
N SER A 571 9.91 20.01 -1.98
CA SER A 571 11.26 20.55 -1.78
C SER A 571 12.18 20.17 -2.95
N ILE A 572 12.96 21.12 -3.46
CA ILE A 572 13.92 20.87 -4.55
C ILE A 572 15.35 21.10 -4.07
N CYS A 573 16.25 20.16 -4.37
CA CYS A 573 17.66 20.29 -4.04
C CYS A 573 18.27 21.56 -4.65
N THR A 574 19.08 22.28 -3.88
CA THR A 574 19.90 23.40 -4.36
C THR A 574 21.35 22.99 -4.48
N GLU A 575 21.94 22.49 -3.39
CA GLU A 575 23.32 22.04 -3.29
C GLU A 575 23.48 21.05 -2.12
N GLY A 576 23.95 19.83 -2.39
CA GLY A 576 24.11 18.81 -1.35
C GLY A 576 22.78 18.48 -0.67
N GLU A 577 22.72 18.65 0.65
CA GLU A 577 21.51 18.46 1.47
C GLU A 577 20.62 19.72 1.54
N LEU A 578 21.06 20.84 0.96
CA LEU A 578 20.28 22.08 0.96
C LEU A 578 19.11 21.98 -0.04
N VAL A 579 17.95 22.48 0.36
CA VAL A 579 16.71 22.47 -0.44
C VAL A 579 16.02 23.84 -0.43
N ASP A 580 15.33 24.17 -1.52
CA ASP A 580 14.32 25.23 -1.58
C ASP A 580 12.93 24.60 -1.37
N TYR A 581 12.05 25.28 -0.64
CA TYR A 581 10.66 24.85 -0.45
C TYR A 581 9.73 25.59 -1.42
N HIS A 582 8.86 24.83 -2.06
CA HIS A 582 7.94 25.30 -3.08
C HIS A 582 6.52 24.84 -2.76
N ALA A 583 5.55 25.58 -3.30
CA ALA A 583 4.15 25.20 -3.24
C ALA A 583 3.46 25.55 -4.55
N CYS A 584 2.49 24.73 -4.97
CA CYS A 584 1.67 25.01 -6.14
C CYS A 584 0.22 24.57 -5.91
N ASN A 585 -0.71 25.30 -6.52
CA ASN A 585 -2.12 24.91 -6.58
C ASN A 585 -2.74 25.34 -7.91
N LEU A 586 -3.90 24.77 -8.24
CA LEU A 586 -4.58 25.05 -9.51
C LEU A 586 -5.07 26.50 -9.62
N ALA A 587 -5.39 27.16 -8.52
CA ALA A 587 -5.86 28.55 -8.52
C ALA A 587 -4.78 29.51 -9.01
N GLN A 588 -3.53 29.35 -8.55
CA GLN A 588 -2.39 30.14 -8.99
C GLN A 588 -2.09 30.00 -10.50
N LEU A 589 -2.50 28.88 -11.09
CA LEU A 589 -2.27 28.56 -12.50
C LEU A 589 -3.49 28.89 -13.38
N GLY A 590 -4.56 29.42 -12.80
CA GLY A 590 -5.82 29.67 -13.50
C GLY A 590 -6.46 28.39 -14.04
N LEU A 591 -6.30 27.27 -13.31
CA LEU A 591 -6.78 25.93 -13.64
C LEU A 591 -7.81 25.40 -12.63
N ALA A 592 -8.21 26.19 -11.63
CA ALA A 592 -9.14 25.73 -10.60
C ALA A 592 -10.51 25.29 -11.18
N ASP A 593 -11.01 26.02 -12.18
CA ASP A 593 -12.36 25.80 -12.75
C ASP A 593 -12.47 24.54 -13.61
N VAL A 594 -11.34 23.89 -13.94
CA VAL A 594 -11.33 22.69 -14.77
C VAL A 594 -11.11 21.40 -13.98
N ARG A 595 -10.89 21.50 -12.67
CA ARG A 595 -10.54 20.34 -11.82
C ARG A 595 -11.58 19.22 -11.85
N ASP A 596 -12.87 19.58 -11.92
CA ASP A 596 -13.98 18.62 -11.89
C ASP A 596 -14.14 17.84 -13.21
N LYS A 597 -13.39 18.22 -14.25
CA LYS A 597 -13.35 17.53 -15.53
C LYS A 597 -12.23 16.49 -15.64
N VAL A 598 -11.34 16.44 -14.64
CA VAL A 598 -10.15 15.58 -14.65
C VAL A 598 -10.33 14.43 -13.68
N GLN A 599 -10.03 13.22 -14.15
CA GLN A 599 -9.97 12.02 -13.31
C GLN A 599 -8.61 11.35 -13.49
N PHE A 600 -8.07 10.80 -12.41
CA PHE A 600 -6.79 10.09 -12.45
C PHE A 600 -6.95 8.61 -12.06
N TYR A 601 -6.20 7.74 -12.73
CA TYR A 601 -6.19 6.29 -12.46
C TYR A 601 -4.76 5.76 -12.50
N GLN A 602 -4.42 4.83 -11.59
CA GLN A 602 -3.21 4.03 -11.73
C GLN A 602 -3.43 2.95 -12.78
N GLY A 603 -2.48 2.79 -13.71
CA GLY A 603 -2.61 1.78 -14.75
C GLY A 603 -1.35 1.58 -15.59
N ASP A 604 -1.17 0.35 -16.04
CA ASP A 604 -0.13 -0.01 -16.99
C ASP A 604 -0.59 0.31 -18.44
N ALA A 605 0.15 1.18 -19.13
CA ALA A 605 -0.12 1.54 -20.51
C ALA A 605 -0.06 0.34 -21.48
N CYS A 606 0.76 -0.67 -21.17
CA CYS A 606 0.86 -1.91 -21.96
C CYS A 606 -0.30 -2.88 -21.67
N ASN A 607 -1.08 -2.64 -20.62
CA ASN A 607 -2.18 -3.51 -20.18
C ASN A 607 -3.39 -2.73 -19.64
N LEU A 608 -3.90 -1.77 -20.42
CA LEU A 608 -5.03 -0.94 -20.01
C LEU A 608 -6.35 -1.71 -19.95
N LYS A 609 -7.13 -1.49 -18.88
CA LYS A 609 -8.51 -2.00 -18.73
C LYS A 609 -9.38 -1.63 -19.94
N ALA A 610 -10.31 -2.50 -20.35
CA ALA A 610 -11.16 -2.33 -21.53
C ALA A 610 -12.05 -1.07 -21.50
N ILE A 611 -12.31 -0.54 -20.31
CA ILE A 611 -13.16 0.64 -20.05
C ILE A 611 -12.58 1.94 -20.63
N PHE A 612 -11.25 2.05 -20.77
CA PHE A 612 -10.59 3.25 -21.28
C PHE A 612 -10.69 3.30 -22.80
N ARG A 613 -11.82 3.78 -23.33
CA ARG A 613 -12.11 3.87 -24.77
C ARG A 613 -12.97 5.09 -25.09
N GLY A 614 -13.07 5.42 -26.37
CA GLY A 614 -13.95 6.47 -26.86
C GLY A 614 -13.34 7.88 -26.80
N TYR A 615 -12.02 7.99 -26.79
CA TYR A 615 -11.32 9.27 -26.73
C TYR A 615 -11.28 9.97 -28.08
N ASP A 616 -11.44 11.29 -28.11
CA ASP A 616 -11.22 12.08 -29.33
C ASP A 616 -9.74 12.49 -29.48
N PHE A 617 -9.01 12.50 -28.35
CA PHE A 617 -7.58 12.81 -28.30
C PHE A 617 -6.86 11.91 -27.28
N ILE A 618 -5.68 11.40 -27.64
CA ILE A 618 -4.79 10.69 -26.71
C ILE A 618 -3.42 11.35 -26.79
N LEU A 619 -2.83 11.67 -25.65
CA LEU A 619 -1.45 12.12 -25.52
C LEU A 619 -0.65 11.09 -24.74
N ALA A 620 0.49 10.67 -25.29
CA ALA A 620 1.53 9.94 -24.57
C ALA A 620 2.82 10.77 -24.60
N ALA A 621 3.08 11.52 -23.53
CA ALA A 621 4.21 12.43 -23.42
C ALA A 621 5.38 11.78 -22.67
N ASN A 622 6.54 11.69 -23.31
CA ASN A 622 7.77 11.09 -22.79
C ASN A 622 7.57 9.67 -22.20
N LEU A 623 6.61 8.92 -22.76
CA LEU A 623 6.18 7.63 -22.23
C LEU A 623 6.84 6.45 -22.95
N ILE A 624 6.85 6.46 -24.29
CA ILE A 624 7.09 5.24 -25.08
C ILE A 624 8.49 4.63 -24.89
N ASP A 625 9.50 5.46 -24.57
CA ASP A 625 10.86 5.02 -24.27
C ASP A 625 11.06 4.60 -22.80
N ARG A 626 9.97 4.53 -22.03
CA ARG A 626 9.92 4.04 -20.65
C ARG A 626 9.01 2.81 -20.47
N LEU A 627 8.35 2.37 -21.54
CA LEU A 627 7.48 1.19 -21.51
C LEU A 627 8.29 -0.10 -21.64
N HIS A 628 7.87 -1.14 -20.95
CA HIS A 628 8.48 -2.46 -21.08
C HIS A 628 8.08 -3.15 -22.41
N HIS A 629 6.87 -2.89 -22.94
CA HIS A 629 6.41 -3.36 -24.26
C HIS A 629 5.79 -2.22 -25.11
N PRO A 630 6.60 -1.28 -25.64
CA PRO A 630 6.10 -0.13 -26.38
C PRO A 630 5.43 -0.50 -27.70
N ALA A 631 5.90 -1.55 -28.39
CA ALA A 631 5.29 -2.00 -29.64
C ALA A 631 3.86 -2.52 -29.42
N GLN A 632 3.63 -3.23 -28.31
CA GLN A 632 2.30 -3.70 -27.90
C GLN A 632 1.36 -2.50 -27.66
N PHE A 633 1.80 -1.51 -26.87
CA PHE A 633 1.03 -0.29 -26.63
C PHE A 633 0.60 0.39 -27.94
N LEU A 634 1.54 0.64 -28.85
CA LEU A 634 1.28 1.34 -30.11
C LEU A 634 0.36 0.53 -31.04
N SER A 635 0.51 -0.79 -31.08
CA SER A 635 -0.36 -1.64 -31.90
C SER A 635 -1.81 -1.64 -31.42
N GLN A 636 -2.07 -1.38 -30.13
CA GLN A 636 -3.41 -1.47 -29.53
C GLN A 636 -4.07 -0.12 -29.28
N ILE A 637 -3.31 0.99 -29.22
CA ILE A 637 -3.85 2.30 -28.80
C ILE A 637 -4.97 2.83 -29.70
N HIS A 638 -4.98 2.43 -30.98
CA HIS A 638 -6.05 2.75 -31.92
C HIS A 638 -7.43 2.28 -31.43
N THR A 639 -7.50 1.18 -30.66
CA THR A 639 -8.78 0.66 -30.12
C THR A 639 -9.42 1.60 -29.10
N ARG A 640 -8.65 2.54 -28.55
CA ARG A 640 -9.09 3.46 -27.50
C ARG A 640 -9.55 4.82 -28.04
N LEU A 641 -9.06 5.20 -29.21
CA LEU A 641 -9.30 6.49 -29.87
C LEU A 641 -10.45 6.40 -30.86
N ASN A 642 -11.35 7.37 -30.96
CA ASN A 642 -12.42 7.39 -31.96
C ASN A 642 -11.88 7.51 -33.38
N MET A 643 -12.68 7.12 -34.37
CA MET A 643 -12.34 7.36 -35.78
C MET A 643 -12.17 8.85 -36.05
N GLY A 644 -11.06 9.22 -36.70
CA GLY A 644 -10.68 10.63 -36.94
C GLY A 644 -10.14 11.36 -35.70
N GLY A 645 -10.04 10.69 -34.56
CA GLY A 645 -9.36 11.20 -33.37
C GLY A 645 -7.85 11.27 -33.56
N ILE A 646 -7.19 12.03 -32.69
CA ILE A 646 -5.75 12.30 -32.79
C ILE A 646 -4.97 11.64 -31.65
N LEU A 647 -3.93 10.89 -32.00
CA LEU A 647 -2.88 10.43 -31.10
C LEU A 647 -1.67 11.38 -31.23
N MET A 648 -1.28 11.99 -30.12
CA MET A 648 -0.07 12.79 -30.01
C MET A 648 0.98 12.00 -29.23
N LEU A 649 2.15 11.83 -29.84
CA LEU A 649 3.31 11.21 -29.19
C LEU A 649 4.39 12.26 -29.01
N SER A 650 5.00 12.27 -27.83
CA SER A 650 6.22 13.04 -27.56
C SER A 650 7.25 12.12 -26.92
N SER A 651 8.48 12.10 -27.41
CA SER A 651 9.56 11.37 -26.75
C SER A 651 10.93 11.91 -27.16
N PRO A 652 11.91 11.92 -26.24
CA PRO A 652 13.30 12.21 -26.58
C PRO A 652 14.01 11.01 -27.20
N TYR A 653 13.35 9.84 -27.27
CA TYR A 653 13.89 8.57 -27.78
C TYR A 653 15.19 8.15 -27.10
N THR A 654 15.26 8.33 -25.77
CA THR A 654 16.49 8.11 -25.01
C THR A 654 16.87 6.65 -24.87
N TRP A 655 15.92 5.73 -25.06
CA TRP A 655 16.07 4.27 -25.04
C TRP A 655 17.16 3.75 -24.09
N MET A 656 16.74 3.41 -22.88
CA MET A 656 17.64 2.88 -21.85
C MET A 656 17.19 1.48 -21.44
N GLU A 657 18.14 0.53 -21.41
CA GLU A 657 17.86 -0.89 -21.11
C GLU A 657 17.33 -1.12 -19.68
N GLU A 658 17.48 -0.12 -18.80
CA GLU A 658 16.87 -0.11 -17.47
C GLU A 658 15.33 0.00 -17.50
N HIS A 659 14.77 0.58 -18.57
CA HIS A 659 13.31 0.72 -18.76
C HIS A 659 12.75 -0.19 -19.84
N THR A 660 13.45 -0.27 -20.97
CA THR A 660 13.01 -1.05 -22.13
C THR A 660 14.17 -1.90 -22.61
N VAL A 661 14.03 -3.23 -22.52
CA VAL A 661 15.06 -4.15 -23.01
C VAL A 661 15.34 -3.90 -24.48
N ARG A 662 16.59 -4.07 -24.92
CA ARG A 662 17.04 -3.73 -26.28
C ARG A 662 16.20 -4.34 -27.39
N SER A 663 15.68 -5.56 -27.19
CA SER A 663 14.83 -6.25 -28.16
C SER A 663 13.47 -5.58 -28.39
N GLU A 664 13.03 -4.73 -27.46
CA GLU A 664 11.75 -4.02 -27.50
C GLU A 664 11.89 -2.57 -28.01
N TRP A 665 13.11 -2.13 -28.35
CA TRP A 665 13.32 -0.78 -28.89
C TRP A 665 12.65 -0.63 -30.25
N LEU A 666 11.95 0.49 -30.44
CA LEU A 666 11.26 0.77 -31.70
C LEU A 666 12.22 1.25 -32.79
N GLY A 667 13.36 1.82 -32.40
CA GLY A 667 14.42 2.31 -33.27
C GLY A 667 15.66 2.74 -32.51
N GLY A 668 16.54 3.49 -33.16
CA GLY A 668 17.86 3.84 -32.61
C GLY A 668 18.92 2.75 -32.86
N PHE A 669 18.72 1.90 -33.85
CA PHE A 669 19.62 0.80 -34.22
C PHE A 669 19.75 0.63 -35.74
N LYS A 670 20.55 -0.34 -36.16
CA LYS A 670 20.73 -0.70 -37.56
C LYS A 670 19.80 -1.85 -37.96
N LYS A 671 19.04 -1.68 -39.03
CA LYS A 671 18.18 -2.72 -39.62
C LYS A 671 18.61 -2.93 -41.07
N ASP A 672 19.02 -4.15 -41.40
CA ASP A 672 19.53 -4.51 -42.73
C ASP A 672 20.69 -3.61 -43.24
N GLY A 673 21.51 -3.12 -42.30
CA GLY A 673 22.64 -2.22 -42.57
C GLY A 673 22.28 -0.73 -42.61
N GLU A 674 21.00 -0.38 -42.70
CA GLU A 674 20.50 0.99 -42.72
C GLU A 674 20.16 1.50 -41.31
N ASN A 675 20.13 2.83 -41.15
CA ASN A 675 19.67 3.43 -39.89
C ASN A 675 18.15 3.23 -39.78
N TRP A 676 17.71 2.66 -38.66
CA TRP A 676 16.30 2.57 -38.31
C TRP A 676 16.03 3.50 -37.13
N SER A 677 15.42 4.64 -37.39
CA SER A 677 15.10 5.63 -36.37
C SER A 677 13.86 5.23 -35.57
N SER A 678 13.67 5.81 -34.38
CA SER A 678 12.43 5.60 -33.61
C SER A 678 11.20 6.02 -34.39
N LEU A 679 11.30 7.07 -35.22
CA LEU A 679 10.22 7.52 -36.10
C LEU A 679 9.88 6.47 -37.18
N ASP A 680 10.87 5.76 -37.72
CA ASP A 680 10.63 4.67 -38.68
C ASP A 680 9.88 3.51 -37.99
N GLY A 681 10.27 3.18 -36.75
CA GLY A 681 9.54 2.23 -35.91
C GLY A 681 8.09 2.65 -35.62
N LEU A 682 7.88 3.92 -35.28
CA LEU A 682 6.55 4.49 -35.07
C LEU A 682 5.69 4.39 -36.34
N LYS A 683 6.23 4.80 -37.49
CA LYS A 683 5.54 4.68 -38.80
C LYS A 683 5.14 3.24 -39.07
N ALA A 684 6.08 2.30 -38.97
CA ALA A 684 5.82 0.89 -39.24
C ALA A 684 4.70 0.29 -38.37
N LEU A 685 4.58 0.72 -37.11
CA LEU A 685 3.56 0.22 -36.18
C LEU A 685 2.22 0.95 -36.30
N LEU A 686 2.22 2.24 -36.61
CA LEU A 686 1.02 3.08 -36.58
C LEU A 686 0.32 3.19 -37.94
N GLU A 687 1.04 3.16 -39.05
CA GLU A 687 0.48 3.28 -40.42
C GLU A 687 -0.73 2.37 -40.73
N PRO A 688 -0.85 1.14 -40.19
CA PRO A 688 -2.03 0.30 -40.43
C PRO A 688 -3.36 0.94 -39.96
N HIS A 689 -3.33 1.80 -38.95
CA HIS A 689 -4.51 2.40 -38.32
C HIS A 689 -4.46 3.93 -38.22
N PHE A 690 -3.33 4.54 -38.58
CA PHE A 690 -3.10 5.97 -38.42
C PHE A 690 -2.45 6.58 -39.65
N ARG A 691 -2.71 7.88 -39.83
CA ARG A 691 -2.00 8.73 -40.78
C ARG A 691 -1.25 9.82 -40.02
N LEU A 692 0.05 9.96 -40.27
CA LEU A 692 0.82 11.11 -39.79
C LEU A 692 0.29 12.39 -40.45
N ILE A 693 -0.15 13.38 -39.67
CA ILE A 693 -0.82 14.57 -40.20
C ILE A 693 0.08 15.80 -40.35
N THR A 694 1.21 15.84 -39.65
CA THR A 694 2.22 16.90 -39.78
C THR A 694 3.62 16.33 -39.68
N GLU A 695 4.60 17.07 -40.21
CA GLU A 695 6.00 16.77 -39.95
C GLU A 695 6.28 16.82 -38.44
N PRO A 696 7.06 15.86 -37.89
CA PRO A 696 7.45 15.89 -36.50
C PRO A 696 8.27 17.13 -36.16
N GLN A 697 8.12 17.63 -34.94
CA GLN A 697 8.78 18.84 -34.47
C GLN A 697 9.45 18.61 -33.12
N ASP A 698 10.61 19.21 -32.89
CA ASP A 698 11.33 19.08 -31.62
C ASP A 698 10.91 20.17 -30.64
N ILE A 699 10.45 19.76 -29.46
CA ILE A 699 10.02 20.66 -28.39
C ILE A 699 11.00 20.54 -27.23
N PRO A 700 11.67 21.65 -26.83
CA PRO A 700 12.56 21.64 -25.69
C PRO A 700 11.77 21.56 -24.39
N PHE A 701 12.37 20.92 -23.39
CA PHE A 701 11.91 20.93 -22.01
C PHE A 701 13.11 20.89 -21.05
N VAL A 702 12.89 21.38 -19.83
CA VAL A 702 13.95 21.47 -18.82
C VAL A 702 13.48 20.86 -17.51
N ILE A 703 14.25 19.89 -17.01
CA ILE A 703 14.08 19.35 -15.65
C ILE A 703 15.23 19.89 -14.78
N ARG A 704 14.88 20.54 -13.67
CA ARG A 704 15.86 21.02 -12.69
C ARG A 704 16.18 19.90 -11.71
N GLU A 705 17.44 19.50 -11.63
CA GLU A 705 17.91 18.54 -10.62
C GLU A 705 18.44 19.25 -9.36
N THR A 706 19.25 20.31 -9.55
CA THR A 706 19.77 21.16 -8.47
C THR A 706 19.76 22.63 -8.87
N GLN A 707 20.28 23.53 -8.05
CA GLN A 707 20.44 24.94 -8.46
C GLN A 707 21.41 25.10 -9.65
N ARG A 708 22.34 24.15 -9.85
CA ARG A 708 23.40 24.22 -10.88
C ARG A 708 23.38 23.04 -11.87
N LYS A 709 22.45 22.08 -11.71
CA LYS A 709 22.31 20.93 -12.61
C LYS A 709 20.90 20.89 -13.19
N PHE A 710 20.83 20.87 -14.52
CA PHE A 710 19.59 20.85 -15.29
C PHE A 710 19.73 19.82 -16.42
N GLN A 711 18.64 19.13 -16.72
CA GLN A 711 18.50 18.34 -17.94
C GLN A 711 17.75 19.21 -18.94
N HIS A 712 18.43 19.61 -20.02
CA HIS A 712 17.82 20.32 -21.13
C HIS A 712 17.69 19.34 -22.30
N THR A 713 16.46 18.96 -22.60
CA THR A 713 16.14 17.84 -23.49
C THR A 713 15.19 18.31 -24.58
N TYR A 714 15.30 17.73 -25.77
CA TYR A 714 14.34 17.91 -26.85
C TYR A 714 13.52 16.63 -27.01
N ALA A 715 12.20 16.76 -27.00
CA ALA A 715 11.30 15.67 -27.35
C ALA A 715 10.74 15.90 -28.76
N GLN A 716 10.84 14.89 -29.61
CA GLN A 716 10.19 14.93 -30.91
C GLN A 716 8.69 14.66 -30.70
N VAL A 717 7.87 15.57 -31.20
CA VAL A 717 6.41 15.52 -31.18
C VAL A 717 5.89 15.10 -32.55
N SER A 718 4.99 14.12 -32.58
CA SER A 718 4.30 13.66 -33.80
C SER A 718 2.79 13.51 -33.57
N PHE A 719 2.01 13.74 -34.63
CA PHE A 719 0.55 13.71 -34.59
C PHE A 719 0.00 12.70 -35.59
N TRP A 720 -0.89 11.83 -35.11
CA TRP A 720 -1.39 10.68 -35.84
C TRP A 720 -2.92 10.66 -35.80
N GLU A 721 -3.55 10.80 -36.95
CA GLU A 721 -5.00 10.72 -37.07
C GLU A 721 -5.43 9.28 -37.28
N ARG A 722 -6.37 8.77 -36.47
CA ARG A 722 -6.93 7.43 -36.66
C ARG A 722 -7.71 7.38 -37.97
N ILE A 723 -7.34 6.46 -38.85
CA ILE A 723 -8.02 6.19 -40.13
C ILE A 723 -8.64 4.78 -40.14
N ALA A 724 -9.61 4.55 -41.03
CA ALA A 724 -10.11 3.21 -41.26
C ALA A 724 -8.97 2.37 -41.85
N GLN A 725 -8.86 1.12 -41.43
CA GLN A 725 -7.82 0.22 -41.93
C GLN A 725 -7.93 0.14 -43.46
N MET A 726 -6.86 0.47 -44.17
CA MET A 726 -6.85 0.33 -45.62
C MET A 726 -6.92 -1.15 -45.98
N ASP A 727 -7.94 -1.56 -46.72
CA ASP A 727 -7.94 -2.84 -47.42
C ASP A 727 -6.74 -2.84 -48.38
N ARG A 728 -5.68 -3.58 -48.05
CA ARG A 728 -4.61 -3.86 -49.01
C ARG A 728 -5.17 -4.76 -50.10
N LYS A 729 -5.76 -4.17 -51.13
CA LYS A 729 -5.93 -4.77 -52.46
C LYS A 729 -5.36 -3.83 -53.53
N GLU A 730 -4.45 -4.42 -54.30
CA GLU A 730 -4.02 -4.02 -55.64
C GLU A 730 -3.14 -2.76 -55.76
N SER A 731 -1.84 -2.97 -55.53
CA SER A 731 -0.80 -2.28 -56.29
C SER A 731 0.44 -3.16 -56.46
N GLU A 732 0.28 -4.33 -57.09
CA GLU A 732 1.37 -4.95 -57.85
C GLU A 732 0.99 -4.84 -59.32
N GLY A 733 1.64 -3.89 -59.99
CA GLY A 733 1.52 -3.69 -61.41
C GLY A 733 1.94 -4.94 -62.16
N SER A 734 1.13 -5.30 -63.14
CA SER A 734 1.37 -6.27 -64.19
C SER A 734 2.78 -6.13 -64.80
N GLY A 735 3.70 -6.98 -64.35
CA GLY A 735 4.93 -7.32 -65.05
C GLY A 735 4.86 -8.79 -65.46
N GLN A 736 4.38 -9.05 -66.67
CA GLN A 736 4.50 -10.36 -67.31
C GLN A 736 5.99 -10.75 -67.39
N ILE A 737 6.34 -11.88 -66.79
CA ILE A 737 7.48 -12.70 -67.20
C ILE A 737 6.85 -13.91 -67.93
N PRO A 738 7.28 -14.24 -69.16
CA PRO A 738 6.65 -15.29 -69.96
C PRO A 738 6.97 -16.69 -69.43
N ASP A 739 6.02 -17.59 -69.67
CA ASP A 739 6.04 -19.02 -69.33
C ASP A 739 7.30 -19.77 -69.79
N LEU A 740 7.74 -20.66 -68.90
CA LEU A 740 8.03 -22.03 -69.32
C LEU A 740 6.75 -22.87 -69.13
N ALA A 741 6.12 -23.10 -70.29
CA ALA A 741 5.02 -24.01 -70.67
C ALA A 741 3.58 -23.70 -70.19
#